data_AF-A0AAU1RLI7-F1
#
_entry.id   AF-A0AAU1RLI7-F1
#
_cell.length_a   1.000
_cell.length_b   1.000
_cell.length_c   1.000
_cell.angle_alpha   90.00
_cell.angle_beta   90.00
_cell.angle_gamma   90.00
#
_symmetry.space_group_name_H-M   'P 1'
#
loop_
_entity.id
_entity.type
_entity.pdbx_description
1 polymer ?
#
loop_
_entity_poly.entity_id
_entity_poly.type
_entity_poly.pdbx_seq_one_letter_code
_entity_poly.pdbx_strand_id
1 'polypeptide(L)'
;MALPSPNLDDRRFQQLVDEAKRYVQQRAPEWTDHNVSDPGVTLIETFAYLVDQLLYRLNRVPDKNYLAFLDLLGIQLYPPSAATADVDFWLSAPQPDTVTLPAGTEVTTAAGETEEAVVFATTDDLRIVPSELTRLVAAPRTGEPADRTGALAEGRDIPCFQATPEPGDALLFGLPTAVPRCVVAVRLDSRVEGVGVDPRQPPLVWEAWDGGRWQRCATDSDSTGGLNRPGEIIVYVPAGHTASVISGTRAGWLRCRVTEPEPGQPFYSESPTVREAAVFTVGGTMTVEHAERVAYVPLGASEGVAGQSFRLGRPPVLLDGEPPVVEVSSPEGWQRWDVVEHFGRSGPDDRHVRVDATTGEFSFPPVLREADGTLRPCGAVPPKGSQVRVARYRTGGGPAGNVSRGAISVLRSSVPYVARVTNREAARGGVAGETIDNAKLRAPEALRMQERAVTAEDYEIIARRAAPSVRRVRCMPATDGGGAGAVRVLVVPDAVADEGDRIRFEQLIPSDQVLTAITTSLDERRLIGTSLVVEPPVYQGVTVVARLSAPAGDADRVRDAALAALFRHLNPLHGGPDGTGWPFGRPVQYGEVFGVLQRAIGDVLVEEIRMFAADPITGRRGAPVDRIDIGAGTLVFSYQHQVVVTAPEPGARG
;
A
#
# COMPACT_ATOMS: atom_id res chain seq x y z
N MET A 1 -13.53 -18.61 -19.35
CA MET A 1 -15.01 -18.54 -19.31
C MET A 1 -15.46 -19.74 -18.50
N ALA A 2 -15.89 -19.55 -17.25
CA ALA A 2 -16.43 -20.64 -16.44
C ALA A 2 -17.73 -21.11 -17.10
N LEU A 3 -17.89 -22.42 -17.25
CA LEU A 3 -19.18 -22.98 -17.65
C LEU A 3 -20.19 -22.61 -16.55
N PRO A 4 -21.37 -22.06 -16.88
CA PRO A 4 -22.37 -21.71 -15.86
C PRO A 4 -22.72 -22.96 -15.06
N SER A 5 -22.89 -22.82 -13.74
CA SER A 5 -23.35 -23.92 -12.89
C SER A 5 -24.66 -24.46 -13.48
N PRO A 6 -24.70 -25.73 -13.90
CA PRO A 6 -25.88 -26.26 -14.56
C PRO A 6 -27.01 -26.40 -13.53
N ASN A 7 -28.22 -25.97 -13.90
CA ASN A 7 -29.41 -26.45 -13.22
C ASN A 7 -29.53 -27.95 -13.53
N LEU A 8 -29.57 -28.78 -12.50
CA LEU A 8 -29.75 -30.23 -12.64
C LEU A 8 -31.17 -30.56 -13.12
N ASP A 9 -32.14 -29.70 -12.77
CA ASP A 9 -33.52 -29.75 -13.25
C ASP A 9 -34.05 -28.32 -13.38
N ASP A 10 -34.49 -27.92 -14.58
CA ASP A 10 -34.94 -26.57 -14.92
C ASP A 10 -36.47 -26.43 -14.94
N ARG A 11 -37.21 -27.47 -14.53
CA ARG A 11 -38.67 -27.41 -14.42
C ARG A 11 -39.09 -26.40 -13.36
N ARG A 12 -40.03 -25.54 -13.75
CA ARG A 12 -40.68 -24.54 -12.90
C ARG A 12 -42.03 -25.05 -12.43
N PHE A 13 -42.52 -24.51 -11.31
CA PHE A 13 -43.87 -24.73 -10.79
C PHE A 13 -44.96 -24.95 -11.85
N GLN A 14 -45.14 -24.02 -12.80
CA GLN A 14 -46.20 -24.13 -13.80
C GLN A 14 -46.03 -25.36 -14.71
N GLN A 15 -44.80 -25.71 -15.07
CA GLN A 15 -44.52 -26.88 -15.91
C GLN A 15 -44.85 -28.18 -15.17
N LEU A 16 -44.63 -28.23 -13.85
CA LEU A 16 -45.00 -29.35 -12.99
C LEU A 16 -46.53 -29.49 -12.88
N VAL A 17 -47.24 -28.37 -12.71
CA VAL A 17 -48.72 -28.35 -12.71
C VAL A 17 -49.27 -28.83 -14.05
N ASP A 18 -48.74 -28.31 -15.16
CA ASP A 18 -49.19 -28.66 -16.51
C ASP A 18 -48.89 -30.13 -16.86
N GLU A 19 -47.77 -30.67 -16.38
CA GLU A 19 -47.41 -32.08 -16.53
C GLU A 19 -48.36 -32.98 -15.72
N ALA A 20 -48.65 -32.64 -14.47
CA ALA A 20 -49.58 -33.37 -13.63
C ALA A 20 -51.02 -33.34 -14.20
N LYS A 21 -51.49 -32.19 -14.68
CA LYS A 21 -52.80 -32.07 -15.36
C LYS A 21 -52.88 -32.93 -16.62
N ARG A 22 -51.82 -32.94 -17.44
CA ARG A 22 -51.72 -33.83 -18.61
C ARG A 22 -51.75 -35.31 -18.21
N TYR A 23 -51.08 -35.67 -17.12
CA TYR A 23 -51.07 -37.04 -16.61
C TYR A 23 -52.46 -37.50 -16.14
N VAL A 24 -53.19 -36.63 -15.43
CA VAL A 24 -54.58 -36.86 -15.02
C VAL A 24 -55.48 -37.10 -16.22
N GLN A 25 -55.43 -36.24 -17.24
CA GLN A 25 -56.25 -36.38 -18.45
C GLN A 25 -56.05 -37.72 -19.17
N GLN A 26 -54.84 -38.28 -19.10
CA GLN A 26 -54.52 -39.56 -19.74
C GLN A 26 -54.95 -40.77 -18.89
N ARG A 27 -54.95 -40.65 -17.57
CA ARG A 27 -55.11 -41.78 -16.63
C ARG A 27 -56.49 -41.85 -15.97
N ALA A 28 -57.16 -40.71 -15.84
CA ALA A 28 -58.47 -40.56 -15.21
C ALA A 28 -59.34 -39.63 -16.07
N PRO A 29 -59.72 -40.04 -17.30
CA PRO A 29 -60.55 -39.23 -18.19
C PRO A 29 -61.94 -38.89 -17.62
N GLU A 30 -62.38 -39.60 -16.58
CA GLU A 30 -63.59 -39.31 -15.80
C GLU A 30 -63.49 -38.05 -14.94
N TRP A 31 -62.28 -37.56 -14.64
CA TRP A 31 -62.07 -36.31 -13.91
C TRP A 31 -62.11 -35.14 -14.89
N THR A 32 -63.25 -34.43 -14.91
CA THR A 32 -63.56 -33.40 -15.92
C THR A 32 -63.46 -31.96 -15.42
N ASP A 33 -63.48 -31.76 -14.10
CA ASP A 33 -63.26 -30.43 -13.50
C ASP A 33 -61.77 -30.14 -13.37
N HIS A 34 -61.31 -29.07 -14.02
CA HIS A 34 -59.90 -28.65 -14.02
C HIS A 34 -59.74 -27.19 -13.58
N ASN A 35 -60.79 -26.62 -12.98
CA ASN A 35 -60.77 -25.26 -12.46
C ASN A 35 -59.82 -25.14 -11.26
N VAL A 36 -59.33 -23.92 -11.01
CA VAL A 36 -58.47 -23.63 -9.83
C VAL A 36 -59.20 -23.97 -8.51
N SER A 37 -60.54 -23.87 -8.52
CA SER A 37 -61.40 -24.17 -7.38
C SER A 37 -61.49 -25.66 -7.04
N ASP A 38 -61.05 -26.55 -7.93
CA ASP A 38 -61.10 -27.99 -7.71
C ASP A 38 -60.08 -28.39 -6.62
N PRO A 39 -60.52 -29.07 -5.54
CA PRO A 39 -59.61 -29.59 -4.51
C PRO A 39 -58.49 -30.48 -5.09
N GLY A 40 -58.75 -31.22 -6.17
CA GLY A 40 -57.74 -32.04 -6.82
C GLY A 40 -56.66 -31.20 -7.52
N VAL A 41 -57.05 -30.10 -8.19
CA VAL A 41 -56.10 -29.12 -8.76
C VAL A 41 -55.31 -28.42 -7.66
N THR A 42 -55.95 -28.09 -6.53
CA THR A 42 -55.26 -27.51 -5.36
C THR A 42 -54.20 -28.46 -4.80
N LEU A 43 -54.47 -29.77 -4.75
CA LEU A 43 -53.49 -30.77 -4.37
C LEU A 43 -52.34 -30.85 -5.38
N ILE A 44 -52.63 -30.84 -6.69
CA ILE A 44 -51.59 -30.80 -7.73
C ILE A 44 -50.68 -29.59 -7.54
N GLU A 45 -51.25 -28.40 -7.34
CA GLU A 45 -50.47 -27.18 -7.07
C GLU A 45 -49.65 -27.29 -5.79
N THR A 46 -50.21 -27.87 -4.73
CA THR A 46 -49.49 -28.10 -3.46
C THR A 46 -48.28 -29.02 -3.67
N PHE A 47 -48.46 -30.15 -4.37
CA PHE A 47 -47.36 -31.07 -4.67
C PHE A 47 -46.35 -30.47 -5.65
N ALA A 48 -46.80 -29.73 -6.67
CA ALA A 48 -45.92 -29.01 -7.58
C ALA A 48 -45.06 -27.99 -6.82
N TYR A 49 -45.63 -27.29 -5.84
CA TYR A 49 -44.88 -26.40 -4.95
C TYR A 49 -43.83 -27.16 -4.10
N LEU A 50 -44.19 -28.30 -3.50
CA LEU A 50 -43.25 -29.12 -2.74
C LEU A 50 -42.08 -29.62 -3.62
N VAL A 51 -42.37 -30.05 -4.86
CA VAL A 51 -41.35 -30.48 -5.82
C VAL A 51 -40.50 -29.29 -6.26
N ASP A 52 -41.08 -28.13 -6.56
CA ASP A 52 -40.34 -26.91 -6.92
C ASP A 52 -39.33 -26.50 -5.81
N GLN A 53 -39.72 -26.64 -4.53
CA GLN A 53 -38.79 -26.44 -3.40
C GLN A 53 -37.67 -27.49 -3.33
N LEU A 54 -37.93 -28.75 -3.72
CA LEU A 54 -36.90 -29.79 -3.84
C LEU A 54 -35.95 -29.50 -5.00
N LEU A 55 -36.47 -29.08 -6.16
CA LEU A 55 -35.66 -28.71 -7.33
C LEU A 55 -34.77 -27.51 -7.00
N TYR A 56 -35.30 -26.51 -6.29
CA TYR A 56 -34.50 -25.39 -5.77
C TYR A 56 -33.32 -25.87 -4.93
N ARG A 57 -33.52 -26.84 -4.01
CA ARG A 57 -32.42 -27.39 -3.19
C ARG A 57 -31.45 -28.23 -4.02
N LEU A 58 -31.95 -29.02 -4.96
CA LEU A 58 -31.14 -29.85 -5.86
C LEU A 58 -30.21 -28.99 -6.72
N ASN A 59 -30.72 -27.89 -7.28
CA ASN A 59 -29.93 -26.96 -8.09
C ASN A 59 -28.83 -26.22 -7.31
N ARG A 60 -28.81 -26.29 -5.97
CA ARG A 60 -27.71 -25.77 -5.13
C ARG A 60 -26.62 -26.81 -4.85
N VAL A 61 -26.82 -28.07 -5.23
CA VAL A 61 -25.84 -29.15 -5.03
C VAL A 61 -24.55 -28.95 -5.84
N PRO A 62 -24.60 -28.57 -7.14
CA PRO A 62 -23.37 -28.36 -7.91
C PRO A 62 -22.42 -27.34 -7.28
N ASP A 63 -22.94 -26.20 -6.83
CA ASP A 63 -22.15 -25.16 -6.17
C ASP A 63 -21.56 -25.64 -4.84
N LYS A 64 -22.35 -26.36 -4.02
CA LYS A 64 -21.85 -26.94 -2.76
C LYS A 64 -20.76 -27.97 -3.00
N ASN A 65 -20.93 -28.82 -4.01
CA ASN A 65 -19.91 -29.81 -4.38
C ASN A 65 -18.63 -29.13 -4.86
N TYR A 66 -18.74 -28.08 -5.68
CA TYR A 66 -17.58 -27.30 -6.11
C TYR A 66 -16.79 -26.76 -4.92
N LEU A 67 -17.46 -26.15 -3.93
CA LEU A 67 -16.82 -25.68 -2.71
C LEU A 67 -16.18 -26.81 -1.89
N ALA A 68 -16.86 -27.95 -1.75
CA ALA A 68 -16.31 -29.11 -1.07
C ALA A 68 -15.06 -29.68 -1.78
N PHE A 69 -15.02 -29.63 -3.11
CA PHE A 69 -13.82 -30.00 -3.87
C PHE A 69 -12.69 -29.00 -3.66
N LEU A 70 -12.97 -27.69 -3.63
CA LEU A 70 -11.96 -26.68 -3.34
C LEU A 70 -11.34 -26.89 -1.94
N ASP A 71 -12.19 -27.14 -0.94
CA ASP A 71 -11.77 -27.44 0.43
C ASP A 71 -10.92 -28.72 0.51
N LEU A 72 -11.37 -29.79 -0.16
CA LEU A 72 -10.62 -31.05 -0.27
C LEU A 72 -9.23 -30.85 -0.93
N LEU A 73 -9.13 -29.93 -1.88
CA LEU A 73 -7.88 -29.57 -2.55
C LEU A 73 -7.02 -28.59 -1.72
N GLY A 74 -7.48 -28.17 -0.54
CA GLY A 74 -6.77 -27.27 0.35
C GLY A 74 -6.76 -25.81 -0.13
N ILE A 75 -7.69 -25.42 -1.00
CA ILE A 75 -7.81 -24.03 -1.45
C ILE A 75 -8.41 -23.19 -0.31
N GLN A 76 -7.57 -22.35 0.30
CA GLN A 76 -7.98 -21.39 1.31
C GLN A 76 -8.22 -20.01 0.70
N LEU A 77 -9.11 -19.25 1.33
CA LEU A 77 -9.34 -17.84 0.99
C LEU A 77 -8.17 -17.00 1.51
N TYR A 78 -7.72 -16.04 0.70
CA TYR A 78 -6.72 -15.08 1.19
C TYR A 78 -7.32 -14.16 2.26
N PRO A 79 -6.63 -13.97 3.40
CA PRO A 79 -7.08 -13.07 4.45
C PRO A 79 -6.98 -11.61 3.98
N PRO A 80 -7.67 -10.67 4.67
CA PRO A 80 -7.43 -9.25 4.44
C PRO A 80 -6.00 -8.83 4.78
N SER A 81 -5.63 -7.64 4.32
CA SER A 81 -4.40 -6.91 4.70
C SER A 81 -4.77 -5.56 5.32
N ALA A 82 -3.91 -5.03 6.19
CA ALA A 82 -4.09 -3.74 6.82
C ALA A 82 -3.44 -2.63 6.01
N ALA A 83 -4.12 -1.48 5.97
CA ALA A 83 -3.49 -0.27 5.47
C ALA A 83 -2.48 0.27 6.47
N THR A 84 -1.36 0.81 5.97
CA THR A 84 -0.29 1.41 6.77
C THR A 84 -0.01 2.83 6.32
N ALA A 85 0.39 3.68 7.28
CA ALA A 85 0.81 5.07 7.03
C ALA A 85 1.85 5.50 8.06
N ASP A 86 2.70 6.47 7.70
CA ASP A 86 3.49 7.20 8.68
C ASP A 86 2.70 8.39 9.22
N VAL A 87 2.57 8.48 10.54
CA VAL A 87 1.88 9.55 11.25
C VAL A 87 2.89 10.35 12.08
N ASP A 88 2.81 11.66 11.96
CA ASP A 88 3.58 12.60 12.76
C ASP A 88 2.80 13.00 14.01
N PHE A 89 3.45 12.84 15.15
CA PHE A 89 2.97 13.22 16.47
C PHE A 89 3.68 14.50 16.89
N TRP A 90 2.96 15.61 16.91
CA TRP A 90 3.48 16.94 17.26
C TRP A 90 3.34 17.20 18.75
N LEU A 91 4.44 17.60 19.39
CA LEU A 91 4.43 18.04 20.77
C LEU A 91 3.78 19.43 20.89
N SER A 92 3.15 19.71 22.03
CA SER A 92 2.62 21.03 22.37
C SER A 92 3.72 22.07 22.56
N ALA A 93 4.88 21.63 23.01
CA ALA A 93 6.13 22.38 23.12
C ALA A 93 7.31 21.38 23.22
N PRO A 94 8.55 21.79 22.90
CA PRO A 94 9.73 20.98 23.20
C PRO A 94 9.76 20.56 24.67
N GLN A 95 10.00 19.27 24.92
CA GLN A 95 10.03 18.71 26.27
C GLN A 95 11.47 18.54 26.76
N PRO A 96 11.73 18.61 28.07
CA PRO A 96 13.06 18.33 28.64
C PRO A 96 13.36 16.84 28.72
N ASP A 97 12.32 15.99 28.78
CA ASP A 97 12.41 14.55 28.92
C ASP A 97 11.87 13.82 27.68
N THR A 98 12.27 12.56 27.50
CA THR A 98 11.78 11.71 26.40
C THR A 98 10.30 11.41 26.55
N VAL A 99 9.50 11.83 25.58
CA VAL A 99 8.08 11.44 25.49
C VAL A 99 7.99 10.09 24.77
N THR A 100 7.36 9.10 25.40
CA THR A 100 7.23 7.75 24.83
C THR A 100 5.77 7.46 24.50
N LEU A 101 5.51 7.07 23.25
CA LEU A 101 4.23 6.52 22.82
C LEU A 101 4.40 5.01 22.73
N PRO A 102 3.66 4.21 23.52
CA PRO A 102 3.74 2.75 23.43
C PRO A 102 3.15 2.24 22.12
N ALA A 103 3.63 1.10 21.66
CA ALA A 103 2.99 0.34 20.59
C ALA A 103 1.51 0.10 20.93
N GLY A 104 0.63 0.23 19.94
CA GLY A 104 -0.81 0.18 20.14
C GLY A 104 -1.48 1.51 20.51
N THR A 105 -0.72 2.62 20.60
CA THR A 105 -1.31 3.97 20.68
C THR A 105 -2.23 4.20 19.47
N GLU A 106 -3.49 4.55 19.74
CA GLU A 106 -4.54 4.70 18.72
C GLU A 106 -4.70 6.13 18.21
N VAL A 107 -4.76 6.28 16.89
CA VAL A 107 -5.12 7.50 16.15
C VAL A 107 -6.25 7.19 15.18
N THR A 108 -7.04 8.19 14.80
CA THR A 108 -8.19 7.99 13.91
C THR A 108 -8.33 9.07 12.86
N THR A 109 -9.14 8.78 11.85
CA THR A 109 -9.73 9.83 11.03
C THR A 109 -10.70 10.68 11.84
N ALA A 110 -11.00 11.89 11.37
CA ALA A 110 -12.12 12.65 11.88
C ALA A 110 -13.43 11.90 11.52
N ALA A 111 -14.32 11.71 12.50
CA ALA A 111 -15.65 11.16 12.23
C ALA A 111 -16.47 12.18 11.44
N GLY A 112 -17.07 11.75 10.33
CA GLY A 112 -18.07 12.54 9.61
C GLY A 112 -19.45 12.38 10.23
N GLU A 113 -20.46 13.11 9.74
CA GLU A 113 -21.86 12.91 10.16
C GLU A 113 -22.39 11.51 9.78
N THR A 114 -21.83 10.90 8.73
CA THR A 114 -22.27 9.62 8.15
C THR A 114 -21.20 8.52 8.15
N GLU A 115 -19.94 8.85 8.44
CA GLU A 115 -18.81 7.91 8.35
C GLU A 115 -18.19 7.67 9.73
N GLU A 116 -18.07 6.41 10.11
CA GLU A 116 -17.38 6.00 11.34
C GLU A 116 -15.88 6.32 11.25
N ALA A 117 -15.29 6.72 12.38
CA ALA A 117 -13.87 6.98 12.45
C ALA A 117 -13.07 5.69 12.21
N VAL A 118 -12.15 5.73 11.26
CA VAL A 118 -11.23 4.62 10.97
C VAL A 118 -10.08 4.68 11.95
N VAL A 119 -9.86 3.59 12.69
CA VAL A 119 -8.86 3.51 13.77
C VAL A 119 -7.56 2.89 13.27
N PHE A 120 -6.43 3.50 13.64
CA PHE A 120 -5.09 2.99 13.39
C PHE A 120 -4.34 2.88 14.71
N ALA A 121 -3.42 1.92 14.79
CA ALA A 121 -2.57 1.71 15.95
C ALA A 121 -1.09 1.83 15.58
N THR A 122 -0.30 2.45 16.44
CA THR A 122 1.17 2.49 16.30
C THR A 122 1.77 1.09 16.32
N THR A 123 2.74 0.86 15.42
CA THR A 123 3.32 -0.46 15.23
C THR A 123 4.40 -0.82 16.24
N ASP A 124 5.11 0.18 16.75
CA ASP A 124 6.20 0.05 17.70
C ASP A 124 6.14 1.20 18.72
N ASP A 125 6.98 1.11 19.76
CA ASP A 125 7.18 2.22 20.69
C ASP A 125 7.89 3.39 19.97
N LEU A 126 7.29 4.58 19.98
CA LEU A 126 7.92 5.81 19.52
C LEU A 126 8.53 6.55 20.70
N ARG A 127 9.84 6.79 20.64
CA ARG A 127 10.57 7.61 21.63
C ARG A 127 10.91 8.95 21.01
N ILE A 128 10.21 10.00 21.43
CA ILE A 128 10.48 11.38 21.02
C ILE A 128 11.56 11.93 21.96
N VAL A 129 12.82 11.80 21.52
CA VAL A 129 14.00 12.15 22.32
C VAL A 129 14.23 13.66 22.24
N PRO A 130 14.34 14.38 23.37
CA PRO A 130 14.61 15.80 23.37
C PRO A 130 16.03 16.06 22.86
N SER A 131 16.19 17.14 22.12
CA SER A 131 17.48 17.49 21.52
C SER A 131 17.63 18.98 21.37
N GLU A 132 18.89 19.40 21.42
CA GLU A 132 19.35 20.76 21.23
C GLU A 132 20.57 20.82 20.30
N LEU A 133 20.95 22.02 19.88
CA LEU A 133 22.18 22.21 19.11
C LEU A 133 23.39 22.26 20.07
N THR A 134 24.33 21.33 19.90
CA THR A 134 25.59 21.32 20.69
C THR A 134 26.81 21.69 19.88
N ARG A 135 26.78 21.44 18.56
CA ARG A 135 27.88 21.75 17.64
C ARG A 135 27.37 22.27 16.31
N LEU A 136 28.06 23.26 15.76
CA LEU A 136 27.87 23.71 14.39
C LEU A 136 29.20 23.58 13.64
N VAL A 137 29.24 22.79 12.57
CA VAL A 137 30.47 22.53 11.80
C VAL A 137 30.23 22.88 10.33
N ALA A 138 31.07 23.75 9.77
CA ALA A 138 31.07 24.03 8.34
C ALA A 138 32.03 23.06 7.64
N ALA A 139 31.51 22.25 6.72
CA ALA A 139 32.26 21.25 5.97
C ALA A 139 32.24 21.58 4.47
N PRO A 140 33.32 22.15 3.92
CA PRO A 140 33.41 22.36 2.48
C PRO A 140 33.52 21.03 1.73
N ARG A 141 33.16 21.00 0.45
CA ARG A 141 33.30 19.82 -0.43
C ARG A 141 34.74 19.29 -0.44
N THR A 142 35.71 20.21 -0.46
CA THR A 142 37.14 19.92 -0.42
C THR A 142 37.78 20.72 0.72
N GLY A 143 38.33 20.02 1.71
CA GLY A 143 38.98 20.62 2.87
C GLY A 143 38.62 19.94 4.18
N GLU A 144 39.20 20.40 5.27
CA GLU A 144 38.86 19.89 6.61
C GLU A 144 37.62 20.62 7.17
N PRO A 145 36.67 19.90 7.79
CA PRO A 145 35.52 20.52 8.45
C PRO A 145 35.96 21.40 9.62
N ALA A 146 35.44 22.62 9.68
CA ALA A 146 35.77 23.61 10.71
C ALA A 146 34.64 23.74 11.74
N ASP A 147 34.97 23.56 13.02
CA ASP A 147 34.05 23.81 14.13
C ASP A 147 33.79 25.32 14.27
N ARG A 148 32.52 25.72 14.18
CA ARG A 148 32.05 27.11 14.28
C ARG A 148 31.27 27.37 15.57
N THR A 149 31.17 26.39 16.47
CA THR A 149 30.36 26.47 17.69
C THR A 149 30.74 27.66 18.57
N GLY A 150 32.04 27.88 18.80
CA GLY A 150 32.51 29.02 19.61
C GLY A 150 32.20 30.37 18.97
N ALA A 151 32.40 30.49 17.66
CA ALA A 151 32.13 31.72 16.92
C ALA A 151 30.61 32.04 16.86
N LEU A 152 29.77 31.01 16.76
CA LEU A 152 28.30 31.14 16.85
C LEU A 152 27.88 31.63 18.24
N ALA A 153 28.48 31.08 19.31
CA ALA A 153 28.19 31.50 20.70
C ALA A 153 28.61 32.96 20.98
N GLU A 154 29.60 33.49 20.27
CA GLU A 154 29.99 34.91 20.30
C GLU A 154 29.06 35.82 19.47
N GLY A 155 28.08 35.25 18.76
CA GLY A 155 27.14 36.00 17.91
C GLY A 155 27.75 36.52 16.60
N ARG A 156 28.82 35.87 16.11
CA ARG A 156 29.43 36.22 14.82
C ARG A 156 28.61 35.64 13.66
N ASP A 157 28.61 36.34 12.54
CA ASP A 157 28.04 35.82 11.29
C ASP A 157 28.92 34.67 10.75
N ILE A 158 28.38 33.46 10.76
CA ILE A 158 29.07 32.25 10.31
C ILE A 158 28.67 31.96 8.86
N PRO A 159 29.60 31.95 7.89
CA PRO A 159 29.28 31.48 6.55
C PRO A 159 28.90 29.99 6.61
N CYS A 160 27.71 29.67 6.09
CA CYS A 160 27.19 28.30 6.05
C CYS A 160 28.03 27.39 5.15
N PHE A 161 28.58 27.94 4.07
CA PHE A 161 29.36 27.25 3.05
C PHE A 161 30.67 28.00 2.79
N GLN A 162 31.44 27.57 1.78
CA GLN A 162 32.60 28.33 1.34
C GLN A 162 32.18 29.63 0.62
N ALA A 163 33.11 30.59 0.46
CA ALA A 163 32.81 31.93 -0.06
C ALA A 163 32.00 31.92 -1.37
N THR A 164 32.33 31.00 -2.28
CA THR A 164 31.54 30.66 -3.46
C THR A 164 31.02 29.24 -3.28
N PRO A 165 29.75 29.05 -2.87
CA PRO A 165 29.23 27.72 -2.57
C PRO A 165 29.39 26.75 -3.73
N GLU A 166 29.79 25.51 -3.47
CA GLU A 166 29.87 24.44 -4.46
C GLU A 166 28.93 23.28 -4.08
N PRO A 167 28.35 22.55 -5.06
CA PRO A 167 27.62 21.32 -4.79
C PRO A 167 28.45 20.35 -3.94
N GLY A 168 27.94 19.99 -2.76
CA GLY A 168 28.64 19.15 -1.79
C GLY A 168 29.10 19.89 -0.52
N ASP A 169 29.16 21.22 -0.53
CA ASP A 169 29.35 22.01 0.69
C ASP A 169 28.23 21.75 1.67
N ALA A 170 28.56 21.73 2.96
CA ALA A 170 27.60 21.37 3.98
C ALA A 170 27.79 22.09 5.31
N LEU A 171 26.67 22.31 5.98
CA LEU A 171 26.59 22.76 7.36
C LEU A 171 26.06 21.61 8.21
N LEU A 172 26.84 21.17 9.20
CA LEU A 172 26.50 20.06 10.07
C LEU A 172 26.04 20.58 11.44
N PHE A 173 24.99 19.96 11.94
CA PHE A 173 24.35 20.23 13.22
C PHE A 173 24.55 19.01 14.11
N GLY A 174 25.36 19.18 15.15
CA GLY A 174 25.66 18.14 16.13
C GLY A 174 24.68 18.20 17.29
N LEU A 175 23.96 17.10 17.48
CA LEU A 175 22.99 16.88 18.55
C LEU A 175 23.63 16.06 19.69
N PRO A 176 23.20 16.24 20.95
CA PRO A 176 23.79 15.55 22.08
C PRO A 176 23.66 14.02 21.98
N THR A 177 22.61 13.54 21.31
CA THR A 177 22.37 12.13 21.02
C THR A 177 21.69 11.97 19.66
N ALA A 178 21.65 10.74 19.15
CA ALA A 178 20.83 10.42 17.99
C ALA A 178 19.34 10.51 18.34
N VAL A 179 18.56 11.01 17.39
CA VAL A 179 17.11 11.23 17.49
C VAL A 179 16.35 10.49 16.39
N PRO A 180 16.41 9.14 16.35
CA PRO A 180 15.72 8.37 15.32
C PRO A 180 14.21 8.62 15.38
N ARG A 181 13.57 8.67 14.21
CA ARG A 181 12.12 8.93 14.06
C ARG A 181 11.64 10.27 14.64
N CYS A 182 12.52 11.17 15.05
CA CYS A 182 12.11 12.47 15.59
C CYS A 182 11.85 13.49 14.48
N VAL A 183 10.92 14.40 14.74
CA VAL A 183 10.71 15.62 13.94
C VAL A 183 11.43 16.75 14.66
N VAL A 184 12.37 17.36 13.97
CA VAL A 184 13.29 18.35 14.52
C VAL A 184 13.09 19.68 13.81
N ALA A 185 12.89 20.74 14.58
CA ALA A 185 12.88 22.11 14.10
C ALA A 185 14.29 22.69 14.16
N VAL A 186 14.81 23.17 13.03
CA VAL A 186 16.08 23.88 12.94
C VAL A 186 15.79 25.35 12.69
N ARG A 187 16.00 26.18 13.72
CA ARG A 187 15.80 27.63 13.67
C ARG A 187 17.12 28.33 13.41
N LEU A 188 17.13 29.20 12.43
CA LEU A 188 18.32 29.91 11.96
C LEU A 188 18.02 31.40 11.85
N ASP A 189 18.87 32.24 12.44
CA ASP A 189 18.92 33.69 12.17
C ASP A 189 19.89 33.92 11.01
N SER A 190 19.40 33.72 9.79
CA SER A 190 20.20 33.88 8.57
C SER A 190 20.04 35.25 7.93
N ARG A 191 21.12 35.77 7.33
CA ARG A 191 21.14 37.09 6.67
C ARG A 191 21.39 36.98 5.16
N VAL A 192 20.77 37.89 4.40
CA VAL A 192 20.89 37.99 2.94
C VAL A 192 22.24 38.63 2.58
N GLU A 193 23.26 37.81 2.37
CA GLU A 193 24.37 38.14 1.47
C GLU A 193 24.38 37.23 0.22
N GLY A 194 23.74 36.05 0.29
CA GLY A 194 23.53 35.17 -0.87
C GLY A 194 22.49 35.70 -1.87
N VAL A 195 22.91 36.49 -2.86
CA VAL A 195 22.05 36.90 -3.98
C VAL A 195 21.90 35.71 -4.95
N GLY A 196 20.69 35.41 -5.40
CA GLY A 196 20.48 34.56 -6.59
C GLY A 196 19.91 33.16 -6.39
N VAL A 197 19.27 32.82 -5.26
CA VAL A 197 18.50 31.57 -5.09
C VAL A 197 17.00 31.87 -5.05
N ASP A 198 16.15 31.02 -5.66
CA ASP A 198 14.69 31.09 -5.46
C ASP A 198 14.35 30.53 -4.07
N PRO A 199 13.79 31.33 -3.14
CA PRO A 199 13.42 30.88 -1.80
C PRO A 199 12.46 29.69 -1.76
N ARG A 200 11.72 29.44 -2.85
CA ARG A 200 10.75 28.33 -2.94
C ARG A 200 11.37 27.04 -3.45
N GLN A 201 12.58 27.11 -4.00
CA GLN A 201 13.29 25.95 -4.55
C GLN A 201 14.80 26.12 -4.32
N PRO A 202 15.28 26.08 -3.06
CA PRO A 202 16.70 26.19 -2.79
C PRO A 202 17.45 24.89 -3.20
N PRO A 203 18.69 24.98 -3.71
CA PRO A 203 19.50 23.81 -4.05
C PRO A 203 20.12 23.19 -2.79
N LEU A 204 19.28 22.78 -1.85
CA LEU A 204 19.66 22.23 -0.55
C LEU A 204 19.00 20.88 -0.30
N VAL A 205 19.73 19.99 0.36
CA VAL A 205 19.20 18.72 0.88
C VAL A 205 19.56 18.57 2.34
N TRP A 206 18.61 18.10 3.14
CA TRP A 206 18.81 17.73 4.53
C TRP A 206 19.06 16.23 4.62
N GLU A 207 20.04 15.84 5.42
CA GLU A 207 20.48 14.45 5.59
C GLU A 207 20.76 14.15 7.07
N ALA A 208 20.58 12.89 7.46
CA ALA A 208 20.94 12.37 8.78
C ALA A 208 21.88 11.17 8.62
N TRP A 209 22.78 10.97 9.58
CA TRP A 209 23.72 9.85 9.55
C TRP A 209 23.08 8.54 10.05
N ASP A 210 23.06 7.48 9.23
CA ASP A 210 22.44 6.19 9.60
C ASP A 210 23.41 5.14 10.17
N GLY A 211 24.71 5.46 10.25
CA GLY A 211 25.76 4.56 10.71
C GLY A 211 26.73 4.15 9.60
N GLY A 212 26.28 4.15 8.35
CA GLY A 212 27.10 3.86 7.18
C GLY A 212 27.11 4.97 6.13
N ARG A 213 25.99 5.69 5.98
CA ARG A 213 25.81 6.74 4.96
C ARG A 213 24.94 7.88 5.46
N TRP A 214 24.97 8.97 4.69
CA TRP A 214 24.03 10.08 4.84
C TRP A 214 22.72 9.70 4.15
N GLN A 215 21.64 9.63 4.93
CA GLN A 215 20.29 9.37 4.45
C GLN A 215 19.53 10.68 4.31
N ARG A 216 18.87 10.90 3.16
CA ARG A 216 18.04 12.08 2.93
C ARG A 216 16.89 12.15 3.94
N CYS A 217 16.71 13.31 4.54
CA CYS A 217 15.56 13.65 5.36
C CYS A 217 14.48 14.29 4.49
N ALA A 218 13.22 13.97 4.75
CA ALA A 218 12.13 14.80 4.26
C ALA A 218 12.12 16.13 5.02
N THR A 219 11.63 17.19 4.37
CA THR A 219 11.42 18.51 4.97
C THR A 219 10.02 19.00 4.63
N ASP A 220 9.43 19.82 5.50
CA ASP A 220 8.11 20.44 5.25
C ASP A 220 8.29 21.95 5.02
N SER A 221 8.01 22.79 6.02
CA SER A 221 8.18 24.25 5.89
C SER A 221 9.65 24.68 6.01
N ASP A 222 10.23 25.23 4.95
CA ASP A 222 11.45 26.07 5.02
C ASP A 222 11.05 27.55 4.92
N SER A 223 10.96 28.20 6.08
CA SER A 223 10.69 29.64 6.15
C SER A 223 11.96 30.50 6.04
N THR A 224 13.14 29.89 6.03
CA THR A 224 14.42 30.58 5.81
C THR A 224 14.63 30.95 4.35
N GLY A 225 13.85 30.36 3.44
CA GLY A 225 13.92 30.63 2.02
C GLY A 225 15.27 30.27 1.42
N GLY A 226 15.79 29.08 1.75
CA GLY A 226 17.14 28.68 1.39
C GLY A 226 18.21 29.38 2.21
N LEU A 227 18.03 29.50 3.53
CA LEU A 227 18.98 30.15 4.44
C LEU A 227 19.20 31.64 4.17
N ASN A 228 18.25 32.33 3.53
CA ASN A 228 18.39 33.75 3.17
C ASN A 228 17.76 34.69 4.19
N ARG A 229 16.84 34.22 5.03
CA ARG A 229 16.19 35.04 6.06
C ARG A 229 16.06 34.26 7.37
N PRO A 230 15.83 34.96 8.49
CA PRO A 230 15.54 34.29 9.74
C PRO A 230 14.29 33.44 9.62
N GLY A 231 14.37 32.20 10.10
CA GLY A 231 13.27 31.25 9.97
C GLY A 231 13.59 29.89 10.58
N GLU A 232 12.73 28.95 10.25
CA GLU A 232 12.76 27.59 10.75
C GLU A 232 12.53 26.60 9.60
N ILE A 233 13.24 25.47 9.66
CA ILE A 233 13.06 24.31 8.81
C ILE A 233 12.64 23.12 9.67
N ILE A 234 11.57 22.45 9.26
CA ILE A 234 11.17 21.16 9.84
C ILE A 234 11.86 20.01 9.11
N VAL A 235 12.62 19.20 9.85
CA VAL A 235 13.37 18.05 9.36
C VAL A 235 12.83 16.76 9.98
N TYR A 236 12.42 15.82 9.14
CA TYR A 236 11.95 14.51 9.57
C TYR A 236 13.12 13.53 9.59
N VAL A 237 13.56 13.16 10.79
CA VAL A 237 14.76 12.34 10.97
C VAL A 237 14.42 10.85 10.78
N PRO A 238 15.12 10.13 9.88
CA PRO A 238 14.87 8.72 9.63
C PRO A 238 15.03 7.81 10.85
N ALA A 239 14.40 6.63 10.82
CA ALA A 239 14.46 5.65 11.89
C ALA A 239 15.87 5.09 12.17
N GLY A 240 16.75 5.10 11.16
CA GLY A 240 18.12 4.60 11.27
C GLY A 240 19.12 5.59 11.86
N HIS A 241 18.72 6.82 12.20
CA HIS A 241 19.66 7.85 12.67
C HIS A 241 20.43 7.38 13.91
N THR A 242 21.76 7.46 13.84
CA THR A 242 22.68 7.04 14.89
C THR A 242 23.81 8.03 15.09
N ALA A 243 24.47 7.95 16.24
CA ALA A 243 25.57 8.86 16.57
C ALA A 243 26.84 8.47 15.81
N SER A 244 27.62 9.47 15.41
CA SER A 244 28.93 9.29 14.76
C SER A 244 29.95 10.29 15.28
N VAL A 245 31.23 10.00 15.05
CA VAL A 245 32.33 10.91 15.38
C VAL A 245 32.72 11.69 14.14
N ILE A 246 32.44 12.99 14.14
CA ILE A 246 32.86 13.93 13.08
C ILE A 246 33.65 15.04 13.76
N SER A 247 34.80 15.41 13.19
CA SER A 247 35.75 16.39 13.77
C SER A 247 36.06 16.11 15.24
N GLY A 248 36.28 14.83 15.58
CA GLY A 248 36.61 14.39 16.94
C GLY A 248 35.46 14.42 17.95
N THR A 249 34.23 14.79 17.55
CA THR A 249 33.08 14.88 18.45
C THR A 249 32.04 13.81 18.12
N ARG A 250 31.65 13.03 19.13
CA ARG A 250 30.52 12.09 19.04
C ARG A 250 29.21 12.86 19.21
N ALA A 251 28.37 12.87 18.18
CA ALA A 251 27.06 13.52 18.19
C ALA A 251 26.08 12.78 17.25
N GLY A 252 24.79 13.05 17.41
CA GLY A 252 23.80 12.75 16.37
C GLY A 252 23.89 13.83 15.30
N TRP A 253 24.32 13.50 14.09
CA TRP A 253 24.62 14.52 13.07
C TRP A 253 23.50 14.65 12.06
N LEU A 254 22.96 15.87 11.96
CA LEU A 254 22.17 16.32 10.81
C LEU A 254 23.05 17.19 9.92
N ARG A 255 22.80 17.18 8.61
CA ARG A 255 23.57 17.94 7.64
C ARG A 255 22.68 18.60 6.62
N CYS A 256 22.86 19.90 6.43
CA CYS A 256 22.32 20.64 5.29
C CYS A 256 23.42 20.74 4.23
N ARG A 257 23.18 20.20 3.03
CA ARG A 257 24.18 20.12 1.96
C ARG A 257 23.68 20.79 0.68
N VAL A 258 24.57 21.51 0.01
CA VAL A 258 24.32 22.11 -1.31
C VAL A 258 24.25 21.01 -2.37
N THR A 259 23.21 21.03 -3.20
CA THR A 259 23.04 20.10 -4.31
C THR A 259 23.48 20.72 -5.63
N GLU A 260 23.65 19.88 -6.65
CA GLU A 260 23.76 20.41 -8.01
C GLU A 260 22.46 21.13 -8.39
N PRO A 261 22.54 22.33 -8.99
CA PRO A 261 21.35 23.05 -9.42
C PRO A 261 20.67 22.32 -10.59
N GLU A 262 19.35 22.25 -10.56
CA GLU A 262 18.55 21.80 -11.70
C GLU A 262 18.63 22.80 -12.87
N PRO A 263 18.39 22.38 -14.12
CA PRO A 263 18.41 23.29 -15.27
C PRO A 263 17.44 24.47 -15.08
N GLY A 264 17.98 25.69 -15.06
CA GLY A 264 17.20 26.92 -14.85
C GLY A 264 16.93 27.26 -13.38
N GLN A 265 17.43 26.47 -12.43
CA GLN A 265 17.39 26.78 -11.00
C GLN A 265 18.47 27.82 -10.65
N PRO A 266 18.11 28.98 -10.08
CA PRO A 266 19.08 29.96 -9.61
C PRO A 266 19.96 29.39 -8.47
N PHE A 267 21.24 29.75 -8.44
CA PHE A 267 22.24 29.21 -7.52
C PHE A 267 22.91 30.30 -6.68
N TYR A 268 23.48 29.93 -5.52
CA TYR A 268 24.14 30.87 -4.61
C TYR A 268 25.32 31.56 -5.30
N SER A 269 25.33 32.89 -5.33
CA SER A 269 26.50 33.67 -5.74
C SER A 269 27.50 33.89 -4.59
N GLU A 270 26.98 33.96 -3.35
CA GLU A 270 27.75 34.10 -2.11
C GLU A 270 27.17 33.18 -1.04
N SER A 271 28.00 32.78 -0.06
CA SER A 271 27.51 31.96 1.06
C SER A 271 26.51 32.72 1.91
N PRO A 272 25.33 32.15 2.22
CA PRO A 272 24.50 32.67 3.29
C PRO A 272 25.25 32.58 4.62
N THR A 273 24.94 33.49 5.53
CA THR A 273 25.51 33.49 6.88
C THR A 273 24.42 33.23 7.92
N VAL A 274 24.79 32.55 9.00
CA VAL A 274 23.95 32.33 10.17
C VAL A 274 24.59 32.97 11.39
N ARG A 275 23.81 33.79 12.10
CA ARG A 275 24.26 34.46 13.34
C ARG A 275 23.88 33.66 14.58
N GLU A 276 22.71 33.04 14.56
CA GLU A 276 22.18 32.21 15.64
C GLU A 276 21.57 30.95 15.03
N ALA A 277 21.85 29.81 15.65
CA ALA A 277 21.26 28.53 15.24
C ALA A 277 20.78 27.78 16.48
N ALA A 278 19.60 27.20 16.39
CA ALA A 278 19.03 26.37 17.42
C ALA A 278 18.31 25.18 16.80
N VAL A 279 18.32 24.07 17.53
CA VAL A 279 17.66 22.84 17.11
C VAL A 279 16.78 22.37 18.25
N PHE A 280 15.56 21.94 17.98
CA PHE A 280 14.64 21.43 19.00
C PHE A 280 13.84 20.25 18.47
N THR A 281 13.64 19.22 19.28
CA THR A 281 12.68 18.16 18.95
C THR A 281 11.26 18.67 19.17
N VAL A 282 10.45 18.63 18.11
CA VAL A 282 9.06 19.13 18.11
C VAL A 282 8.02 18.02 17.89
N GLY A 283 8.47 16.79 17.63
CA GLY A 283 7.58 15.65 17.43
C GLY A 283 8.32 14.37 17.07
N GLY A 284 7.58 13.37 16.61
CA GLY A 284 8.14 12.15 16.04
C GLY A 284 7.19 11.49 15.04
N THR A 285 7.74 10.67 14.15
CA THR A 285 7.01 9.96 13.10
C THR A 285 6.99 8.47 13.41
N MET A 286 5.80 7.87 13.46
CA MET A 286 5.65 6.43 13.66
C MET A 286 4.71 5.84 12.62
N THR A 287 5.06 4.63 12.17
CA THR A 287 4.21 3.85 11.28
C THR A 287 3.01 3.33 12.07
N VAL A 288 1.81 3.59 11.56
CA VAL A 288 0.54 3.10 12.09
C VAL A 288 -0.10 2.14 11.10
N GLU A 289 -0.93 1.24 11.61
CA GLU A 289 -1.66 0.25 10.83
C GLU A 289 -3.14 0.21 11.18
N HIS A 290 -4.01 0.00 10.19
CA HIS A 290 -5.44 -0.25 10.41
C HIS A 290 -5.66 -1.70 10.86
N ALA A 291 -5.18 -2.02 12.06
CA ALA A 291 -5.32 -3.33 12.67
C ALA A 291 -5.39 -3.24 14.18
N GLU A 292 -6.18 -4.12 14.79
CA GLU A 292 -6.18 -4.31 16.24
C GLU A 292 -5.16 -5.40 16.60
N ARG A 293 -4.32 -5.13 17.60
CA ARG A 293 -3.43 -6.12 18.20
C ARG A 293 -4.12 -6.73 19.41
N VAL A 294 -4.31 -8.04 19.36
CA VAL A 294 -4.94 -8.79 20.44
C VAL A 294 -3.91 -9.74 21.03
N ALA A 295 -3.79 -9.72 22.36
CA ALA A 295 -2.79 -10.49 23.09
C ALA A 295 -3.41 -11.52 24.03
N TYR A 296 -2.65 -12.60 24.27
CA TYR A 296 -2.93 -13.65 25.25
C TYR A 296 -4.34 -14.26 25.15
N VAL A 297 -4.80 -14.56 23.94
CA VAL A 297 -6.13 -15.15 23.71
C VAL A 297 -6.10 -16.66 23.95
N PRO A 298 -6.83 -17.20 24.95
CA PRO A 298 -6.91 -18.63 25.17
C PRO A 298 -7.71 -19.30 24.03
N LEU A 299 -7.18 -20.40 23.50
CA LEU A 299 -7.84 -21.24 22.50
C LEU A 299 -8.54 -22.45 23.12
N GLY A 300 -7.94 -23.05 24.16
CA GLY A 300 -8.48 -24.21 24.85
C GLY A 300 -7.40 -25.12 25.43
N ALA A 301 -7.82 -26.27 25.96
CA ALA A 301 -6.92 -27.30 26.46
C ALA A 301 -6.70 -28.39 25.39
N SER A 302 -5.46 -28.85 25.25
CA SER A 302 -5.11 -29.97 24.37
C SER A 302 -5.65 -31.29 24.92
N GLU A 303 -6.21 -32.12 24.04
CA GLU A 303 -6.58 -33.50 24.37
C GLU A 303 -5.40 -34.49 24.21
N GLY A 304 -4.25 -34.00 23.71
CA GLY A 304 -3.06 -34.83 23.46
C GLY A 304 -3.19 -35.70 22.22
N VAL A 305 -4.07 -35.35 21.29
CA VAL A 305 -4.34 -36.09 20.05
C VAL A 305 -3.79 -35.35 18.83
N ALA A 306 -3.26 -36.09 17.87
CA ALA A 306 -2.74 -35.53 16.63
C ALA A 306 -3.87 -34.97 15.75
N GLY A 307 -3.56 -33.93 14.97
CA GLY A 307 -4.50 -33.31 14.03
C GLY A 307 -5.62 -32.49 14.68
N GLN A 308 -5.55 -32.22 15.98
CA GLN A 308 -6.52 -31.36 16.66
C GLN A 308 -6.46 -29.92 16.15
N SER A 309 -7.60 -29.23 16.15
CA SER A 309 -7.71 -27.83 15.77
C SER A 309 -8.46 -27.00 16.81
N PHE A 310 -8.16 -25.70 16.82
CA PHE A 310 -8.78 -24.73 17.71
C PHE A 310 -9.16 -23.49 16.92
N ARG A 311 -10.27 -22.86 17.28
CA ARG A 311 -10.79 -21.68 16.56
C ARG A 311 -10.74 -20.43 17.41
N LEU A 312 -10.23 -19.35 16.85
CA LEU A 312 -10.30 -18.02 17.44
C LEU A 312 -11.74 -17.49 17.47
N GLY A 313 -12.06 -16.73 18.52
CA GLY A 313 -13.36 -16.04 18.62
C GLY A 313 -13.48 -14.79 17.74
N ARG A 314 -12.36 -14.22 17.27
CA ARG A 314 -12.32 -12.99 16.46
C ARG A 314 -11.41 -13.17 15.22
N PRO A 315 -11.86 -13.92 14.19
CA PRO A 315 -11.24 -13.89 12.87
C PRO A 315 -11.59 -12.60 12.11
N PRO A 316 -10.86 -12.25 11.04
CA PRO A 316 -9.71 -12.94 10.48
C PRO A 316 -8.39 -12.61 11.20
N VAL A 317 -7.33 -13.36 10.90
CA VAL A 317 -5.95 -13.11 11.33
C VAL A 317 -5.20 -12.45 10.18
N LEU A 318 -4.52 -11.34 10.44
CA LEU A 318 -3.68 -10.67 9.45
C LEU A 318 -2.31 -11.35 9.38
N LEU A 319 -1.82 -11.58 8.15
CA LEU A 319 -0.54 -12.25 7.86
C LEU A 319 0.44 -11.35 7.09
N ASP A 320 0.08 -10.10 6.83
CA ASP A 320 0.84 -9.13 6.03
C ASP A 320 1.94 -8.39 6.82
N GLY A 321 2.22 -8.82 8.05
CA GLY A 321 3.25 -8.27 8.93
C GLY A 321 3.79 -9.32 9.90
N GLU A 322 3.78 -9.01 11.19
CA GLU A 322 4.21 -10.00 12.19
C GLU A 322 3.28 -11.23 12.21
N PRO A 323 3.84 -12.46 12.11
CA PRO A 323 3.03 -13.67 12.19
C PRO A 323 2.44 -13.83 13.60
N PRO A 324 1.27 -14.49 13.73
CA PRO A 324 0.69 -14.77 15.02
C PRO A 324 1.61 -15.68 15.83
N VAL A 325 1.70 -15.45 17.14
CA VAL A 325 2.52 -16.26 18.04
C VAL A 325 1.62 -17.19 18.83
N VAL A 326 1.77 -18.49 18.59
CA VAL A 326 1.04 -19.53 19.31
C VAL A 326 1.93 -20.07 20.42
N GLU A 327 1.35 -20.24 21.60
CA GLU A 327 2.04 -20.78 22.76
C GLU A 327 1.23 -21.92 23.40
N VAL A 328 1.95 -22.93 23.85
CA VAL A 328 1.40 -24.07 24.58
C VAL A 328 2.06 -24.12 25.96
N SER A 329 1.27 -24.28 27.01
CA SER A 329 1.77 -24.35 28.38
C SER A 329 2.55 -25.65 28.59
N SER A 330 3.69 -25.56 29.27
CA SER A 330 4.48 -26.71 29.74
C SER A 330 4.87 -26.53 31.22
N PRO A 331 5.41 -27.57 31.90
CA PRO A 331 5.91 -27.43 33.27
C PRO A 331 7.00 -26.35 33.45
N GLU A 332 7.74 -26.04 32.38
CA GLU A 332 8.84 -25.07 32.38
C GLU A 332 8.36 -23.66 31.95
N GLY A 333 7.07 -23.50 31.63
CA GLY A 333 6.49 -22.25 31.15
C GLY A 333 5.86 -22.38 29.77
N TRP A 334 5.58 -21.25 29.13
CA TRP A 334 4.97 -21.19 27.80
C TRP A 334 6.01 -21.50 26.72
N GLN A 335 5.72 -22.48 25.87
CA GLN A 335 6.56 -22.85 24.74
C GLN A 335 5.95 -22.29 23.46
N ARG A 336 6.76 -21.58 22.68
CA ARG A 336 6.36 -21.05 21.37
C ARG A 336 6.28 -22.16 20.32
N TRP A 337 5.25 -22.05 19.48
CA TRP A 337 5.01 -22.86 18.29
C TRP A 337 5.10 -21.97 17.06
N ASP A 338 5.82 -22.45 16.05
CA ASP A 338 6.07 -21.70 14.82
C ASP A 338 4.98 -21.99 13.79
N VAL A 339 4.48 -20.91 13.18
CA VAL A 339 3.43 -20.98 12.18
C VAL A 339 4.06 -21.38 10.85
N VAL A 340 3.58 -22.48 10.27
CA VAL A 340 4.07 -23.02 9.00
C VAL A 340 2.95 -23.12 7.98
N GLU A 341 3.30 -23.04 6.69
CA GLU A 341 2.35 -23.23 5.58
C GLU A 341 1.83 -24.67 5.53
N HIS A 342 2.73 -25.64 5.71
CA HIS A 342 2.41 -27.07 5.68
C HIS A 342 3.28 -27.89 6.63
N PHE A 343 2.81 -29.07 7.03
CA PHE A 343 3.56 -29.96 7.91
C PHE A 343 4.57 -30.86 7.20
N GLY A 344 4.63 -30.88 5.85
CA GLY A 344 5.39 -31.87 5.08
C GLY A 344 6.90 -31.96 5.36
N ARG A 345 7.50 -30.87 5.85
CA ARG A 345 8.92 -30.79 6.24
C ARG A 345 9.16 -30.91 7.75
N SER A 346 8.11 -31.06 8.55
CA SER A 346 8.21 -31.10 10.01
C SER A 346 8.62 -32.48 10.49
N GLY A 347 9.60 -32.52 11.38
CA GLY A 347 9.98 -33.69 12.17
C GLY A 347 9.06 -33.91 13.37
N PRO A 348 9.17 -35.07 14.05
CA PRO A 348 8.30 -35.46 15.18
C PRO A 348 8.31 -34.49 16.37
N ASP A 349 9.43 -33.79 16.59
CA ASP A 349 9.62 -32.89 17.74
C ASP A 349 9.39 -31.41 17.39
N ASP A 350 9.11 -31.12 16.11
CA ASP A 350 8.94 -29.75 15.64
C ASP A 350 7.62 -29.18 16.14
N ARG A 351 7.70 -28.07 16.88
CA ARG A 351 6.55 -27.33 17.43
C ARG A 351 5.94 -26.45 16.35
N HIS A 352 5.30 -27.07 15.37
CA HIS A 352 4.68 -26.38 14.25
C HIS A 352 3.16 -26.32 14.36
N VAL A 353 2.57 -25.22 13.89
CA VAL A 353 1.12 -25.02 13.83
C VAL A 353 0.77 -24.39 12.48
N ARG A 354 -0.38 -24.76 11.91
CA ARG A 354 -0.91 -24.11 10.70
C ARG A 354 -2.08 -23.22 11.07
N VAL A 355 -2.24 -22.09 10.39
CA VAL A 355 -3.38 -21.19 10.58
C VAL A 355 -4.17 -21.04 9.28
N ASP A 356 -5.48 -21.25 9.34
CA ASP A 356 -6.42 -20.66 8.39
C ASP A 356 -6.76 -19.25 8.86
N ALA A 357 -6.11 -18.27 8.25
CA ALA A 357 -6.22 -16.88 8.66
C ALA A 357 -7.62 -16.29 8.42
N THR A 358 -8.38 -16.79 7.45
CA THR A 358 -9.71 -16.28 7.16
C THR A 358 -10.72 -16.76 8.20
N THR A 359 -10.64 -18.04 8.59
CA THR A 359 -11.58 -18.62 9.58
C THR A 359 -11.10 -18.49 11.02
N GLY A 360 -9.80 -18.22 11.22
CA GLY A 360 -9.13 -18.16 12.52
C GLY A 360 -8.88 -19.54 13.12
N GLU A 361 -8.77 -20.60 12.30
CA GLU A 361 -8.54 -21.97 12.76
C GLU A 361 -7.03 -22.27 12.84
N PHE A 362 -6.56 -22.71 14.00
CA PHE A 362 -5.21 -23.21 14.21
C PHE A 362 -5.25 -24.74 14.26
N SER A 363 -4.59 -25.38 13.30
CA SER A 363 -4.48 -26.84 13.23
C SER A 363 -3.10 -27.28 13.71
N PHE A 364 -3.06 -28.32 14.52
CA PHE A 364 -1.83 -28.98 14.96
C PHE A 364 -1.48 -30.17 14.05
N PRO A 365 -0.22 -30.62 14.06
CA PRO A 365 0.26 -31.65 13.15
C PRO A 365 -0.54 -32.96 13.23
N PRO A 366 -0.90 -33.56 12.08
CA PRO A 366 -1.50 -34.89 12.03
C PRO A 366 -0.44 -35.99 12.14
N VAL A 367 -0.92 -37.23 12.28
CA VAL A 367 -0.12 -38.44 12.09
C VAL A 367 -0.58 -39.09 10.80
N LEU A 368 0.36 -39.36 9.89
CA LEU A 368 0.09 -40.01 8.61
C LEU A 368 0.37 -41.51 8.72
N ARG A 369 -0.48 -42.30 8.06
CA ARG A 369 -0.26 -43.75 7.94
C ARG A 369 0.46 -44.05 6.64
N GLU A 370 1.61 -44.69 6.71
CA GLU A 370 2.40 -45.08 5.54
C GLU A 370 1.90 -46.40 4.93
N ALA A 371 2.37 -46.70 3.72
CA ALA A 371 1.95 -47.88 2.96
C ALA A 371 2.32 -49.21 3.66
N ASP A 372 3.38 -49.21 4.47
CA ASP A 372 3.79 -50.34 5.30
C ASP A 372 2.97 -50.46 6.62
N GLY A 373 2.03 -49.54 6.83
CA GLY A 373 1.17 -49.49 8.00
C GLY A 373 1.77 -48.75 9.19
N THR A 374 3.00 -48.24 9.09
CA THR A 374 3.62 -47.43 10.14
C THR A 374 2.95 -46.06 10.26
N LEU A 375 3.07 -45.46 11.44
CA LEU A 375 2.54 -44.13 11.73
C LEU A 375 3.71 -43.13 11.77
N ARG A 376 3.68 -42.17 10.84
CA ARG A 376 4.64 -41.08 10.78
C ARG A 376 4.03 -39.81 11.38
N PRO A 377 4.51 -39.33 12.54
CA PRO A 377 4.13 -38.02 13.05
C PRO A 377 4.70 -36.92 12.14
N CYS A 378 3.89 -35.88 11.87
CA CYS A 378 4.29 -34.74 11.04
C CYS A 378 4.54 -33.47 11.86
N GLY A 379 5.00 -33.63 13.10
CA GLY A 379 5.16 -32.54 14.07
C GLY A 379 4.84 -32.97 15.48
N ALA A 380 5.22 -32.15 16.45
CA ALA A 380 4.91 -32.36 17.85
C ALA A 380 3.40 -32.26 18.10
N VAL A 381 2.91 -33.03 19.08
CA VAL A 381 1.52 -32.95 19.56
C VAL A 381 1.53 -32.26 20.93
N PRO A 382 0.74 -31.18 21.14
CA PRO A 382 0.62 -30.55 22.45
C PRO A 382 0.21 -31.57 23.52
N PRO A 383 0.91 -31.68 24.67
CA PRO A 383 0.59 -32.67 25.70
C PRO A 383 -0.84 -32.55 26.22
N LYS A 384 -1.47 -33.66 26.61
CA LYS A 384 -2.82 -33.63 27.18
C LYS A 384 -2.90 -32.70 28.39
N GLY A 385 -3.92 -31.84 28.43
CA GLY A 385 -4.16 -30.86 29.48
C GLY A 385 -3.35 -29.57 29.35
N SER A 386 -2.41 -29.47 28.40
CA SER A 386 -1.72 -28.20 28.14
C SER A 386 -2.69 -27.16 27.61
N GLN A 387 -2.64 -25.95 28.15
CA GLN A 387 -3.39 -24.80 27.63
C GLN A 387 -2.72 -24.28 26.36
N VAL A 388 -3.53 -23.99 25.36
CA VAL A 388 -3.12 -23.38 24.09
C VAL A 388 -3.63 -21.95 24.06
N ARG A 389 -2.77 -21.02 23.65
CA ARG A 389 -3.15 -19.61 23.46
C ARG A 389 -2.47 -19.01 22.24
N VAL A 390 -3.07 -17.95 21.71
CA VAL A 390 -2.40 -17.04 20.78
C VAL A 390 -1.87 -15.87 21.61
N ALA A 391 -0.56 -15.84 21.82
CA ALA A 391 0.11 -14.83 22.64
C ALA A 391 -0.02 -13.43 22.04
N ARG A 392 0.04 -13.35 20.70
CA ARG A 392 -0.29 -12.14 19.94
C ARG A 392 -0.77 -12.50 18.54
N TYR A 393 -1.76 -11.76 18.04
CA TYR A 393 -2.12 -11.72 16.64
C TYR A 393 -2.72 -10.35 16.28
N ARG A 394 -2.83 -10.10 14.98
CA ARG A 394 -3.48 -8.92 14.43
C ARG A 394 -4.79 -9.30 13.75
N THR A 395 -5.81 -8.47 13.90
CA THR A 395 -7.14 -8.65 13.27
C THR A 395 -7.67 -7.33 12.74
N GLY A 396 -8.73 -7.37 11.92
CA GLY A 396 -9.26 -6.23 11.20
C GLY A 396 -8.68 -6.13 9.79
N GLY A 397 -8.11 -4.96 9.46
CA GLY A 397 -7.63 -4.64 8.11
C GLY A 397 -8.76 -4.32 7.14
N GLY A 398 -8.46 -4.40 5.85
CA GLY A 398 -9.41 -4.12 4.78
C GLY A 398 -9.29 -2.71 4.20
N PRO A 399 -10.10 -2.42 3.17
CA PRO A 399 -9.97 -1.22 2.35
C PRO A 399 -10.40 0.06 3.08
N ALA A 400 -11.16 -0.03 4.18
CA ALA A 400 -11.52 1.13 5.00
C ALA A 400 -10.29 1.86 5.58
N GLY A 401 -9.18 1.15 5.76
CA GLY A 401 -7.91 1.74 6.18
C GLY A 401 -7.22 2.60 5.11
N ASN A 402 -7.66 2.54 3.84
CA ASN A 402 -7.05 3.29 2.76
C ASN A 402 -7.57 4.73 2.73
N VAL A 403 -6.93 5.61 3.51
CA VAL A 403 -7.37 7.00 3.69
C VAL A 403 -6.37 7.99 3.09
N SER A 404 -6.87 9.13 2.63
CA SER A 404 -6.06 10.16 1.98
C SER A 404 -5.07 10.83 2.96
N ARG A 405 -4.14 11.60 2.40
CA ARG A 405 -3.24 12.47 3.16
C ARG A 405 -4.02 13.38 4.11
N GLY A 406 -3.53 13.52 5.34
CA GLY A 406 -4.13 14.39 6.36
C GLY A 406 -5.46 13.88 6.95
N ALA A 407 -6.00 12.76 6.46
CA ALA A 407 -7.24 12.20 6.99
C ALA A 407 -7.09 11.72 8.44
N ILE A 408 -5.96 11.08 8.78
CA ILE A 408 -5.61 10.67 10.15
C ILE A 408 -5.20 11.92 10.91
N SER A 409 -6.07 12.40 11.79
CA SER A 409 -5.96 13.74 12.40
C SER A 409 -6.35 13.80 13.87
N VAL A 410 -6.95 12.73 14.40
CA VAL A 410 -7.45 12.67 15.78
C VAL A 410 -6.62 11.67 16.58
N LEU A 411 -6.14 12.09 17.75
CA LEU A 411 -5.47 11.21 18.70
C LEU A 411 -6.53 10.62 19.65
N ARG A 412 -6.73 9.31 19.62
CA ARG A 412 -7.75 8.62 20.43
C ARG A 412 -7.20 8.16 21.78
N SER A 413 -5.97 7.66 21.81
CA SER A 413 -5.26 7.37 23.06
C SER A 413 -4.70 8.65 23.67
N SER A 414 -4.96 8.92 24.94
CA SER A 414 -4.37 10.07 25.63
C SER A 414 -2.87 9.90 25.82
N VAL A 415 -2.07 10.65 25.06
CA VAL A 415 -0.61 10.73 25.23
C VAL A 415 -0.24 12.12 25.76
N PRO A 416 0.43 12.23 26.92
CA PRO A 416 0.89 13.51 27.44
C PRO A 416 1.75 14.28 26.42
N TYR A 417 1.58 15.60 26.40
CA TYR A 417 2.36 16.55 25.57
C TYR A 417 2.16 16.46 24.06
N VAL A 418 1.44 15.47 23.53
CA VAL A 418 1.11 15.41 22.10
C VAL A 418 -0.11 16.27 21.83
N ALA A 419 0.03 17.29 20.97
CA ALA A 419 -1.02 18.25 20.66
C ALA A 419 -1.75 17.96 19.35
N ARG A 420 -1.06 17.37 18.37
CA ARG A 420 -1.61 17.16 17.03
C ARG A 420 -1.03 15.91 16.40
N VAL A 421 -1.85 15.19 15.62
CA VAL A 421 -1.42 14.09 14.78
C VAL A 421 -1.79 14.35 13.33
N THR A 422 -0.95 13.93 12.38
CA THR A 422 -1.27 14.01 10.96
C THR A 422 -0.49 12.97 10.15
N ASN A 423 -1.13 12.35 9.16
CA ASN A 423 -0.41 11.55 8.16
C ASN A 423 0.00 12.42 6.96
N ARG A 424 1.30 12.48 6.67
CA ARG A 424 1.82 13.24 5.51
C ARG A 424 1.52 12.60 4.18
N GLU A 425 1.37 11.28 4.19
CA GLU A 425 1.10 10.45 3.02
C GLU A 425 -0.17 9.64 3.27
N ALA A 426 -0.84 9.23 2.19
CA ALA A 426 -2.03 8.40 2.28
C ALA A 426 -1.72 7.06 2.96
N ALA A 427 -2.68 6.56 3.75
CA ALA A 427 -2.63 5.20 4.23
C ALA A 427 -3.01 4.25 3.09
N ARG A 428 -2.22 3.18 2.92
CA ARG A 428 -2.36 2.27 1.79
C ARG A 428 -2.03 0.83 2.16
N GLY A 429 -2.46 -0.09 1.30
CA GLY A 429 -2.19 -1.52 1.42
C GLY A 429 -3.33 -2.32 2.06
N GLY A 430 -4.41 -1.67 2.49
CA GLY A 430 -5.58 -2.34 3.03
C GLY A 430 -6.38 -3.03 1.92
N VAL A 431 -6.49 -4.36 1.95
CA VAL A 431 -7.27 -5.13 0.97
C VAL A 431 -8.27 -6.01 1.70
N ALA A 432 -9.48 -6.12 1.14
CA ALA A 432 -10.51 -6.99 1.66
C ALA A 432 -10.10 -8.46 1.56
N GLY A 433 -10.60 -9.28 2.49
CA GLY A 433 -10.46 -10.74 2.39
C GLY A 433 -11.08 -11.24 1.09
N GLU A 434 -10.50 -12.30 0.53
CA GLU A 434 -10.95 -12.85 -0.74
C GLU A 434 -12.37 -13.41 -0.63
N THR A 435 -13.22 -13.08 -1.61
CA THR A 435 -14.56 -13.65 -1.70
C THR A 435 -14.51 -15.06 -2.28
N ILE A 436 -15.53 -15.86 -1.97
CA ILE A 436 -15.67 -17.21 -2.54
C ILE A 436 -15.63 -17.16 -4.07
N ASP A 437 -16.33 -16.22 -4.71
CA ASP A 437 -16.38 -16.14 -6.17
C ASP A 437 -15.00 -15.82 -6.79
N ASN A 438 -14.21 -14.96 -6.16
CA ASN A 438 -12.82 -14.72 -6.60
C ASN A 438 -11.95 -15.97 -6.40
N ALA A 439 -12.12 -16.69 -5.29
CA ALA A 439 -11.40 -17.94 -5.07
C ALA A 439 -11.76 -19.02 -6.10
N LYS A 440 -13.02 -19.07 -6.58
CA LYS A 440 -13.42 -19.97 -7.67
C LYS A 440 -12.70 -19.65 -8.99
N LEU A 441 -12.39 -18.37 -9.25
CA LEU A 441 -11.62 -17.95 -10.43
C LEU A 441 -10.13 -18.28 -10.29
N ARG A 442 -9.58 -18.11 -9.08
CA ARG A 442 -8.17 -18.39 -8.77
C ARG A 442 -7.84 -19.89 -8.69
N ALA A 443 -8.75 -20.71 -8.17
CA ALA A 443 -8.47 -22.12 -7.87
C ALA A 443 -7.96 -22.94 -9.07
N PRO A 444 -8.53 -22.84 -10.30
CA PRO A 444 -7.99 -23.53 -11.46
C PRO A 444 -6.54 -23.16 -11.78
N GLU A 445 -6.18 -21.89 -11.62
CA GLU A 445 -4.81 -21.40 -11.85
C GLU A 445 -3.84 -21.97 -10.81
N ALA A 446 -4.23 -21.97 -9.53
CA ALA A 446 -3.43 -22.54 -8.45
C ALA A 446 -3.16 -24.04 -8.66
N LEU A 447 -4.16 -24.79 -9.12
CA LEU A 447 -4.03 -26.22 -9.42
C LEU A 447 -3.12 -26.49 -10.63
N ARG A 448 -3.11 -25.57 -11.61
CA ARG A 448 -2.25 -25.67 -12.80
C ARG A 448 -0.77 -25.43 -12.49
N MET A 449 -0.49 -24.46 -11.62
CA MET A 449 0.86 -24.04 -11.23
C MET A 449 1.62 -25.09 -10.39
N GLN A 450 0.92 -25.88 -9.56
CA GLN A 450 1.52 -26.82 -8.59
C GLN A 450 2.63 -26.20 -7.71
N GLU A 451 2.43 -24.96 -7.28
CA GLU A 451 3.37 -24.17 -6.45
C GLU A 451 4.77 -23.93 -7.04
N ARG A 452 4.91 -23.90 -8.38
CA ARG A 452 6.18 -23.61 -9.06
C ARG A 452 6.07 -22.45 -10.04
N ALA A 453 7.05 -21.56 -10.03
CA ALA A 453 7.13 -20.44 -10.97
C ALA A 453 7.81 -20.87 -12.28
N VAL A 454 7.03 -21.39 -13.25
CA VAL A 454 7.55 -21.91 -14.52
C VAL A 454 7.25 -20.95 -15.67
N THR A 455 6.00 -20.53 -15.81
CA THR A 455 5.53 -19.60 -16.85
C THR A 455 5.43 -18.17 -16.31
N ALA A 456 5.38 -17.18 -17.19
CA ALA A 456 5.21 -15.78 -16.77
C ALA A 456 3.96 -15.56 -15.92
N GLU A 457 2.86 -16.24 -16.25
CA GLU A 457 1.62 -16.22 -15.49
C GLU A 457 1.82 -16.78 -14.07
N ASP A 458 2.63 -17.82 -13.92
CA ASP A 458 2.96 -18.39 -12.61
C ASP A 458 3.69 -17.39 -11.70
N TYR A 459 4.68 -16.65 -12.24
CA TYR A 459 5.36 -15.60 -11.48
C TYR A 459 4.38 -14.51 -11.02
N GLU A 460 3.46 -14.10 -11.89
CA GLU A 460 2.47 -13.07 -11.56
C GLU A 460 1.49 -13.53 -10.45
N ILE A 461 1.05 -14.79 -10.49
CA ILE A 461 0.14 -15.37 -9.49
C ILE A 461 0.82 -15.49 -8.12
N ILE A 462 2.06 -16.02 -8.06
CA ILE A 462 2.81 -16.14 -6.79
C ILE A 462 3.07 -14.75 -6.21
N ALA A 463 3.46 -13.77 -7.03
CA ALA A 463 3.69 -12.41 -6.56
C ALA A 463 2.42 -11.78 -5.97
N ARG A 464 1.26 -11.94 -6.61
CA ARG A 464 -0.03 -11.46 -6.09
C ARG A 464 -0.41 -12.15 -4.77
N ARG A 465 -0.11 -13.45 -4.63
CA ARG A 465 -0.32 -14.19 -3.37
C ARG A 465 0.59 -13.70 -2.24
N ALA A 466 1.85 -13.40 -2.57
CA ALA A 466 2.84 -12.96 -1.60
C ALA A 466 2.56 -11.55 -1.05
N ALA A 467 1.96 -10.68 -1.86
CA ALA A 467 1.59 -9.32 -1.45
C ALA A 467 0.21 -8.93 -2.00
N PRO A 468 -0.88 -9.19 -1.24
CA PRO A 468 -2.24 -8.83 -1.64
C PRO A 468 -2.46 -7.34 -1.90
N SER A 469 -1.66 -6.48 -1.26
CA SER A 469 -1.67 -5.02 -1.42
C SER A 469 -1.22 -4.53 -2.81
N VAL A 470 -0.70 -5.42 -3.66
CA VAL A 470 -0.26 -5.11 -5.02
C VAL A 470 -1.45 -5.12 -5.97
N ARG A 471 -1.64 -4.03 -6.71
CA ARG A 471 -2.74 -3.90 -7.66
C ARG A 471 -2.46 -4.60 -8.97
N ARG A 472 -1.23 -4.51 -9.50
CA ARG A 472 -0.84 -5.14 -10.77
C ARG A 472 0.53 -5.75 -10.68
N VAL A 473 0.69 -6.92 -11.30
CA VAL A 473 1.98 -7.59 -11.49
C VAL A 473 2.10 -7.96 -12.95
N ARG A 474 3.28 -7.72 -13.53
CA ARG A 474 3.59 -8.14 -14.89
C ARG A 474 4.92 -8.87 -14.93
N CYS A 475 4.92 -10.13 -15.36
CA CYS A 475 6.14 -10.88 -15.57
C CYS A 475 6.56 -10.79 -17.05
N MET A 476 7.85 -10.57 -17.29
CA MET A 476 8.41 -10.49 -18.63
C MET A 476 9.85 -11.03 -18.65
N PRO A 477 10.33 -11.55 -19.80
CA PRO A 477 11.73 -11.92 -19.93
C PRO A 477 12.61 -10.67 -19.74
N ALA A 478 13.68 -10.80 -18.97
CA ALA A 478 14.67 -9.74 -18.86
C ALA A 478 15.56 -9.80 -20.12
N THR A 479 15.21 -9.00 -21.12
CA THR A 479 15.95 -8.92 -22.39
C THR A 479 17.23 -8.09 -22.28
N ASP A 480 17.35 -7.26 -21.24
CA ASP A 480 18.40 -6.26 -21.10
C ASP A 480 19.41 -6.70 -20.02
N GLY A 481 20.58 -7.18 -20.44
CA GLY A 481 21.77 -7.40 -19.59
C GLY A 481 21.73 -8.60 -18.63
N GLY A 482 20.55 -9.15 -18.31
CA GLY A 482 20.42 -10.43 -17.63
C GLY A 482 20.68 -11.56 -18.62
N GLY A 483 21.68 -12.41 -18.37
CA GLY A 483 21.97 -13.55 -19.23
C GLY A 483 20.73 -14.43 -19.50
N ALA A 484 20.82 -15.32 -20.49
CA ALA A 484 19.74 -16.24 -20.85
C ALA A 484 19.11 -16.88 -19.59
N GLY A 485 17.79 -16.76 -19.43
CA GLY A 485 17.06 -17.25 -18.26
C GLY A 485 16.80 -16.22 -17.16
N ALA A 486 17.00 -14.91 -17.42
CA ALA A 486 16.60 -13.86 -16.51
C ALA A 486 15.10 -13.49 -16.66
N VAL A 487 14.38 -13.46 -15.55
CA VAL A 487 12.95 -13.13 -15.44
C VAL A 487 12.80 -11.85 -14.63
N ARG A 488 12.02 -10.91 -15.17
CA ARG A 488 11.68 -9.66 -14.51
C ARG A 488 10.21 -9.62 -14.13
N VAL A 489 9.94 -9.33 -12.86
CA VAL A 489 8.60 -9.16 -12.31
C VAL A 489 8.40 -7.70 -11.93
N LEU A 490 7.53 -7.02 -12.68
CA LEU A 490 7.17 -5.63 -12.47
C LEU A 490 6.00 -5.54 -11.49
N VAL A 491 6.19 -4.79 -10.40
CA VAL A 491 5.21 -4.68 -9.31
C VAL A 491 4.64 -3.27 -9.25
N VAL A 492 3.31 -3.15 -9.30
CA VAL A 492 2.57 -1.90 -9.19
C VAL A 492 1.70 -1.94 -7.94
N PRO A 493 1.98 -1.10 -6.93
CA PRO A 493 1.19 -1.08 -5.71
C PRO A 493 -0.20 -0.51 -6.00
N ASP A 494 -1.16 -0.77 -5.11
CA ASP A 494 -2.37 0.05 -5.11
C ASP A 494 -2.07 1.45 -4.57
N ALA A 495 -2.81 2.46 -5.04
CA ALA A 495 -2.62 3.85 -4.64
C ALA A 495 -3.95 4.54 -4.38
N VAL A 496 -4.00 5.30 -3.29
CA VAL A 496 -5.14 6.13 -2.91
C VAL A 496 -4.91 7.52 -3.51
N ALA A 497 -5.82 7.96 -4.37
CA ALA A 497 -5.76 9.29 -4.94
C ALA A 497 -5.92 10.37 -3.86
N ASP A 498 -5.15 11.46 -3.96
CA ASP A 498 -5.24 12.57 -3.00
C ASP A 498 -6.53 13.37 -3.20
N GLU A 499 -6.91 13.59 -4.47
CA GLU A 499 -8.12 14.31 -4.88
C GLU A 499 -8.63 13.76 -6.23
N GLY A 500 -9.89 13.31 -6.26
CA GLY A 500 -10.46 12.70 -7.45
C GLY A 500 -9.66 11.48 -7.92
N ASP A 501 -9.14 11.53 -9.15
CA ASP A 501 -8.32 10.47 -9.76
C ASP A 501 -6.81 10.82 -9.78
N ARG A 502 -6.39 11.86 -9.03
CA ARG A 502 -4.99 12.34 -9.01
C ARG A 502 -4.14 11.51 -8.07
N ILE A 503 -3.22 10.75 -8.65
CA ILE A 503 -2.21 9.94 -7.95
C ILE A 503 -0.86 10.63 -8.09
N ARG A 504 -0.07 10.67 -7.03
CA ARG A 504 1.33 11.14 -7.06
C ARG A 504 2.27 10.01 -7.47
N PHE A 505 3.38 10.35 -8.11
CA PHE A 505 4.32 9.34 -8.62
C PHE A 505 4.89 8.47 -7.49
N GLU A 506 5.17 9.06 -6.33
CA GLU A 506 5.70 8.39 -5.15
C GLU A 506 4.74 7.31 -4.61
N GLN A 507 3.43 7.47 -4.85
CA GLN A 507 2.42 6.50 -4.44
C GLN A 507 2.46 5.22 -5.30
N LEU A 508 3.05 5.29 -6.50
CA LEU A 508 3.19 4.16 -7.43
C LEU A 508 4.49 3.37 -7.23
N ILE A 509 5.33 3.78 -6.27
CA ILE A 509 6.55 3.07 -5.91
C ILE A 509 6.22 2.06 -4.79
N PRO A 510 6.38 0.74 -5.02
CA PRO A 510 6.22 -0.28 -3.97
C PRO A 510 7.21 -0.07 -2.82
N SER A 511 6.82 -0.49 -1.62
CA SER A 511 7.75 -0.52 -0.48
C SER A 511 8.75 -1.67 -0.58
N ASP A 512 9.91 -1.51 0.05
CA ASP A 512 10.95 -2.56 0.11
C ASP A 512 10.43 -3.85 0.77
N GLN A 513 9.51 -3.73 1.74
CA GLN A 513 8.86 -4.88 2.37
C GLN A 513 8.05 -5.71 1.37
N VAL A 514 7.26 -5.05 0.52
CA VAL A 514 6.47 -5.72 -0.52
C VAL A 514 7.38 -6.39 -1.54
N LEU A 515 8.43 -5.70 -2.01
CA LEU A 515 9.40 -6.26 -2.94
C LEU A 515 10.14 -7.46 -2.34
N THR A 516 10.52 -7.39 -1.06
CA THR A 516 11.20 -8.48 -0.35
C THR A 516 10.30 -9.68 -0.15
N ALA A 517 9.03 -9.47 0.22
CA ALA A 517 8.04 -10.54 0.38
C ALA A 517 7.82 -11.31 -0.93
N ILE A 518 7.64 -10.58 -2.04
CA ILE A 518 7.48 -11.17 -3.37
C ILE A 518 8.76 -11.90 -3.79
N THR A 519 9.92 -11.29 -3.60
CA THR A 519 11.21 -11.89 -3.97
C THR A 519 11.44 -13.19 -3.22
N THR A 520 11.21 -13.21 -1.91
CA THR A 520 11.38 -14.41 -1.07
C THR A 520 10.43 -15.53 -1.53
N SER A 521 9.15 -15.20 -1.74
CA SER A 521 8.15 -16.18 -2.17
C SER A 521 8.46 -16.78 -3.55
N LEU A 522 8.95 -15.96 -4.49
CA LEU A 522 9.35 -16.42 -5.82
C LEU A 522 10.67 -17.19 -5.81
N ASP A 523 11.65 -16.82 -4.97
CA ASP A 523 12.94 -17.48 -4.90
C ASP A 523 12.83 -18.94 -4.43
N GLU A 524 11.89 -19.22 -3.52
CA GLU A 524 11.56 -20.58 -3.07
C GLU A 524 10.92 -21.46 -4.16
N ARG A 525 10.31 -20.84 -5.18
CA ARG A 525 9.42 -21.50 -6.16
C ARG A 525 9.93 -21.44 -7.60
N ARG A 526 10.96 -20.64 -7.89
CA ARG A 526 11.56 -20.52 -9.22
C ARG A 526 12.36 -21.77 -9.61
N LEU A 527 12.58 -21.93 -10.90
CA LEU A 527 13.49 -22.96 -11.42
C LEU A 527 14.94 -22.63 -11.02
N ILE A 528 15.70 -23.69 -10.70
CA ILE A 528 17.14 -23.58 -10.45
C ILE A 528 17.82 -23.02 -11.71
N GLY A 529 18.65 -21.99 -11.54
CA GLY A 529 19.36 -21.32 -12.63
C GLY A 529 18.64 -20.11 -13.23
N THR A 530 17.38 -19.86 -12.90
CA THR A 530 16.67 -18.64 -13.32
C THR A 530 17.11 -17.44 -12.48
N SER A 531 17.55 -16.35 -13.13
CA SER A 531 17.82 -15.09 -12.41
C SER A 531 16.52 -14.31 -12.25
N LEU A 532 16.17 -13.93 -11.02
CA LEU A 532 14.95 -13.18 -10.72
C LEU A 532 15.27 -11.72 -10.39
N VAL A 533 14.55 -10.80 -11.02
CA VAL A 533 14.56 -9.37 -10.66
C VAL A 533 13.13 -8.93 -10.39
N VAL A 534 12.87 -8.41 -9.20
CA VAL A 534 11.57 -7.85 -8.80
C VAL A 534 11.75 -6.35 -8.62
N GLU A 535 11.07 -5.54 -9.44
CA GLU A 535 11.27 -4.08 -9.48
C GLU A 535 9.96 -3.34 -9.81
N PRO A 536 9.82 -2.05 -9.47
CA PRO A 536 8.75 -1.22 -10.04
C PRO A 536 8.90 -1.08 -11.56
N PRO A 537 7.80 -0.91 -12.32
CA PRO A 537 7.90 -0.57 -13.73
C PRO A 537 8.40 0.86 -13.92
N VAL A 538 8.92 1.12 -15.12
CA VAL A 538 9.19 2.48 -15.56
C VAL A 538 7.84 3.17 -15.84
N TYR A 539 7.68 4.40 -15.38
CA TYR A 539 6.49 5.19 -15.67
C TYR A 539 6.85 6.30 -16.66
N GLN A 540 6.12 6.34 -17.77
CA GLN A 540 6.13 7.44 -18.70
C GLN A 540 5.03 8.42 -18.29
N GLY A 541 5.45 9.58 -17.78
CA GLY A 541 4.55 10.70 -17.56
C GLY A 541 3.99 11.20 -18.89
N VAL A 542 2.71 11.56 -18.91
CA VAL A 542 2.04 12.16 -20.06
C VAL A 542 1.39 13.46 -19.62
N THR A 543 1.87 14.57 -20.18
CA THR A 543 1.25 15.88 -20.03
C THR A 543 0.38 16.16 -21.25
N VAL A 544 -0.83 16.63 -21.00
CA VAL A 544 -1.77 17.04 -22.04
C VAL A 544 -2.04 18.52 -21.82
N VAL A 545 -1.80 19.32 -22.86
CA VAL A 545 -2.14 20.73 -22.90
C VAL A 545 -3.32 20.87 -23.85
N ALA A 546 -4.48 21.24 -23.32
CA ALA A 546 -5.70 21.38 -24.10
C ALA A 546 -6.23 22.81 -24.03
N ARG A 547 -6.68 23.33 -25.17
CA ARG A 547 -7.42 24.58 -25.28
C ARG A 547 -8.86 24.29 -25.66
N LEU A 548 -9.80 24.73 -24.84
CA LEU A 548 -11.23 24.47 -24.98
C LEU A 548 -11.97 25.81 -25.12
N SER A 549 -13.04 25.85 -25.90
CA SER A 549 -13.88 27.04 -26.05
C SER A 549 -15.25 26.82 -25.43
N ALA A 550 -15.52 27.45 -24.30
CA ALA A 550 -16.79 27.37 -23.56
C ALA A 550 -17.32 28.76 -23.17
N PRO A 551 -18.65 28.92 -22.98
CA PRO A 551 -19.20 30.14 -22.40
C PRO A 551 -18.56 30.48 -21.05
N ALA A 552 -18.37 31.78 -20.75
CA ALA A 552 -17.67 32.23 -19.55
C ALA A 552 -18.25 31.66 -18.23
N GLY A 553 -19.56 31.41 -18.15
CA GLY A 553 -20.21 30.82 -16.98
C GLY A 553 -19.92 29.34 -16.74
N ASP A 554 -19.39 28.63 -17.74
CA ASP A 554 -19.09 27.18 -17.68
C ASP A 554 -17.58 26.88 -17.63
N ALA A 555 -16.72 27.90 -17.70
CA ALA A 555 -15.29 27.72 -17.90
C ALA A 555 -14.62 26.85 -16.83
N ASP A 556 -14.89 27.10 -15.55
CA ASP A 556 -14.33 26.31 -14.44
C ASP A 556 -14.86 24.88 -14.45
N ARG A 557 -16.18 24.70 -14.62
CA ARG A 557 -16.83 23.38 -14.69
C ARG A 557 -16.26 22.53 -15.81
N VAL A 558 -16.08 23.12 -17.00
CA VAL A 558 -15.51 22.45 -18.17
C VAL A 558 -14.03 22.11 -17.96
N ARG A 559 -13.25 23.04 -17.40
CA ARG A 559 -11.84 22.80 -17.06
C ARG A 559 -11.72 21.62 -16.10
N ASP A 560 -12.50 21.62 -15.03
CA ASP A 560 -12.40 20.62 -13.98
C ASP A 560 -12.90 19.25 -14.47
N ALA A 561 -13.96 19.21 -15.29
CA ALA A 561 -14.43 18.00 -15.95
C ALA A 561 -13.38 17.42 -16.93
N ALA A 562 -12.73 18.27 -17.74
CA ALA A 562 -11.67 17.87 -18.65
C ALA A 562 -10.45 17.32 -17.90
N LEU A 563 -10.01 18.00 -16.84
CA LEU A 563 -8.91 17.53 -15.99
C LEU A 563 -9.26 16.19 -15.35
N ALA A 564 -10.44 16.05 -14.74
CA ALA A 564 -10.88 14.81 -14.12
C ALA A 564 -10.89 13.65 -15.13
N ALA A 565 -11.35 13.87 -16.35
CA ALA A 565 -11.36 12.85 -17.39
C ALA A 565 -9.95 12.42 -17.84
N LEU A 566 -9.02 13.37 -17.98
CA LEU A 566 -7.63 13.08 -18.31
C LEU A 566 -6.93 12.28 -17.21
N PHE A 567 -7.06 12.72 -15.94
CA PHE A 567 -6.48 12.02 -14.79
C PHE A 567 -7.03 10.61 -14.66
N ARG A 568 -8.33 10.41 -14.88
CA ARG A 568 -8.97 9.08 -14.85
C ARG A 568 -8.51 8.18 -15.98
N HIS A 569 -8.48 8.69 -17.21
CA HIS A 569 -8.19 7.86 -18.38
C HIS A 569 -6.71 7.47 -18.47
N LEU A 570 -5.78 8.37 -18.15
CA LEU A 570 -4.34 8.10 -18.15
C LEU A 570 -3.84 7.52 -16.82
N ASN A 571 -4.75 6.97 -16.01
CA ASN A 571 -4.44 6.35 -14.74
C ASN A 571 -3.87 4.92 -14.93
N PRO A 572 -2.70 4.59 -14.33
CA PRO A 572 -2.09 3.27 -14.47
C PRO A 572 -2.86 2.13 -13.77
N LEU A 573 -3.73 2.43 -12.80
CA LEU A 573 -4.40 1.43 -11.96
C LEU A 573 -5.83 1.12 -12.40
N HIS A 574 -6.57 2.13 -12.85
CA HIS A 574 -7.99 2.01 -13.22
C HIS A 574 -8.35 2.76 -14.51
N GLY A 575 -7.38 3.39 -15.17
CA GLY A 575 -7.59 4.05 -16.46
C GLY A 575 -7.52 3.09 -17.65
N GLY A 576 -7.08 3.62 -18.79
CA GLY A 576 -6.98 2.88 -20.04
C GLY A 576 -8.32 2.74 -20.77
N PRO A 577 -8.30 2.06 -21.94
CA PRO A 577 -9.49 1.86 -22.77
C PRO A 577 -10.55 0.98 -22.10
N ASP A 578 -10.11 -0.01 -21.32
CA ASP A 578 -10.98 -1.01 -20.68
C ASP A 578 -11.35 -0.65 -19.22
N GLY A 579 -10.81 0.46 -18.68
CA GLY A 579 -11.05 0.88 -17.30
C GLY A 579 -10.42 -0.03 -16.22
N THR A 580 -9.43 -0.85 -16.59
CA THR A 580 -8.73 -1.78 -15.69
C THR A 580 -7.26 -1.39 -15.44
N GLY A 581 -6.90 -0.16 -15.82
CA GLY A 581 -5.53 0.37 -15.78
C GLY A 581 -4.89 0.39 -17.17
N TRP A 582 -3.98 1.35 -17.40
CA TRP A 582 -3.32 1.48 -18.70
C TRP A 582 -2.55 0.19 -19.07
N PRO A 583 -2.72 -0.39 -20.27
CA PRO A 583 -1.99 -1.60 -20.65
C PRO A 583 -0.48 -1.35 -20.81
N PHE A 584 0.35 -2.27 -20.30
CA PHE A 584 1.81 -2.20 -20.44
C PHE A 584 2.23 -2.11 -21.91
N GLY A 585 3.12 -1.17 -22.23
CA GLY A 585 3.64 -0.99 -23.59
C GLY A 585 2.64 -0.46 -24.62
N ARG A 586 1.39 -0.14 -24.25
CA ARG A 586 0.41 0.42 -25.19
C ARG A 586 0.71 1.90 -25.41
N PRO A 587 0.90 2.35 -26.67
CA PRO A 587 1.13 3.76 -26.98
C PRO A 587 -0.11 4.61 -26.66
N VAL A 588 0.11 5.88 -26.30
CA VAL A 588 -0.94 6.89 -26.17
C VAL A 588 -1.10 7.60 -27.50
N GLN A 589 -2.34 7.73 -27.97
CA GLN A 589 -2.64 8.38 -29.26
C GLN A 589 -3.52 9.62 -29.07
N TYR A 590 -3.28 10.63 -29.91
CA TYR A 590 -4.04 11.87 -29.93
C TYR A 590 -5.56 11.62 -29.99
N GLY A 591 -6.01 10.74 -30.91
CA GLY A 591 -7.43 10.50 -31.14
C GLY A 591 -8.17 9.93 -29.92
N GLU A 592 -7.47 9.15 -29.09
CA GLU A 592 -8.04 8.62 -27.84
C GLU A 592 -8.21 9.73 -26.81
N VAL A 593 -7.21 10.60 -26.64
CA VAL A 593 -7.27 11.76 -25.73
C VAL A 593 -8.34 12.74 -26.17
N PHE A 594 -8.45 13.02 -27.47
CA PHE A 594 -9.53 13.85 -28.03
C PHE A 594 -10.91 13.24 -27.71
N GLY A 595 -11.10 11.94 -27.96
CA GLY A 595 -12.37 11.26 -27.68
C GLY A 595 -12.73 11.21 -26.19
N VAL A 596 -11.73 11.20 -25.29
CA VAL A 596 -11.95 11.30 -23.84
C VAL A 596 -12.39 12.70 -23.45
N LEU A 597 -11.70 13.73 -23.94
CA LEU A 597 -12.04 15.12 -23.67
C LEU A 597 -13.43 15.48 -24.20
N GLN A 598 -13.73 15.14 -25.46
CA GLN A 598 -15.04 15.43 -26.07
C GLN A 598 -16.20 14.80 -25.29
N ARG A 599 -16.04 13.54 -24.84
CA ARG A 599 -17.06 12.86 -24.03
C ARG A 599 -17.27 13.52 -22.67
N ALA A 600 -16.21 14.05 -22.07
CA ALA A 600 -16.26 14.70 -20.76
C ALA A 600 -16.91 16.09 -20.80
N ILE A 601 -16.69 16.85 -21.87
CA ILE A 601 -17.11 18.25 -21.97
C ILE A 601 -18.40 18.46 -22.78
N GLY A 602 -18.91 17.43 -23.45
CA GLY A 602 -20.16 17.49 -24.21
C GLY A 602 -20.02 18.28 -25.52
N ASP A 603 -20.88 19.30 -25.72
CA ASP A 603 -20.92 20.10 -26.96
C ASP A 603 -19.86 21.22 -27.02
N VAL A 604 -18.98 21.30 -26.02
CA VAL A 604 -17.87 22.27 -25.97
C VAL A 604 -16.84 21.92 -27.04
N LEU A 605 -16.33 22.94 -27.74
CA LEU A 605 -15.32 22.78 -28.78
C LEU A 605 -13.93 22.59 -28.17
N VAL A 606 -13.22 21.56 -28.62
CA VAL A 606 -11.79 21.39 -28.40
C VAL A 606 -11.05 22.11 -29.53
N GLU A 607 -10.34 23.20 -29.22
CA GLU A 607 -9.60 23.98 -30.22
C GLU A 607 -8.25 23.35 -30.55
N GLU A 608 -7.54 22.89 -29.50
CA GLU A 608 -6.18 22.38 -29.63
C GLU A 608 -5.87 21.37 -28.52
N ILE A 609 -5.19 20.28 -28.87
CA ILE A 609 -4.58 19.35 -27.92
C ILE A 609 -3.11 19.16 -28.32
N ARG A 610 -2.20 19.25 -27.35
CA ARG A 610 -0.80 18.86 -27.48
C ARG A 610 -0.44 17.88 -26.38
N MET A 611 0.21 16.77 -26.75
CA MET A 611 0.68 15.77 -25.79
C MET A 611 2.20 15.81 -25.69
N PHE A 612 2.71 15.66 -24.48
CA PHE A 612 4.14 15.67 -24.19
C PHE A 612 4.48 14.44 -23.35
N ALA A 613 5.51 13.70 -23.78
CA ALA A 613 6.16 12.74 -22.92
C ALA A 613 6.90 13.50 -21.81
N ALA A 614 6.67 13.13 -20.55
CA ALA A 614 7.29 13.71 -19.38
C ALA A 614 7.98 12.63 -18.54
N ASP A 615 9.14 12.95 -18.00
CA ASP A 615 9.80 12.12 -16.99
C ASP A 615 9.30 12.55 -15.61
N PRO A 616 8.59 11.68 -14.86
CA PRO A 616 8.03 12.05 -13.56
C PRO A 616 9.09 12.28 -12.48
N ILE A 617 10.31 11.77 -12.66
CA ILE A 617 11.43 11.91 -11.70
C ILE A 617 12.15 13.23 -11.91
N THR A 618 12.50 13.54 -13.16
CA THR A 618 13.27 14.75 -13.49
C THR A 618 12.42 15.96 -13.84
N GLY A 619 11.11 15.77 -14.03
CA GLY A 619 10.16 16.81 -14.46
C GLY A 619 10.35 17.28 -15.91
N ARG A 620 11.31 16.72 -16.65
CA ARG A 620 11.61 17.11 -18.03
C ARG A 620 10.48 16.68 -18.96
N ARG A 621 10.08 17.59 -19.86
CA ARG A 621 9.08 17.34 -20.90
C ARG A 621 9.76 17.33 -22.27
N GLY A 622 9.39 16.37 -23.11
CA GLY A 622 9.83 16.27 -24.50
C GLY A 622 9.14 17.27 -25.43
N ALA A 623 9.29 17.06 -26.72
CA ALA A 623 8.57 17.81 -27.76
C ALA A 623 7.09 17.37 -27.85
N PRO A 624 6.18 18.21 -28.38
CA PRO A 624 4.80 17.81 -28.60
C PRO A 624 4.72 16.72 -29.69
N VAL A 625 3.94 15.68 -29.44
CA VAL A 625 3.78 14.54 -30.33
C VAL A 625 2.32 14.07 -30.40
N ASP A 626 1.90 13.53 -31.55
CA ASP A 626 0.56 12.96 -31.73
C ASP A 626 0.45 11.51 -31.23
N ARG A 627 1.60 10.87 -31.00
CA ARG A 627 1.72 9.52 -30.48
C ARG A 627 2.91 9.42 -29.54
N ILE A 628 2.67 8.92 -28.33
CA ILE A 628 3.72 8.60 -27.36
C ILE A 628 3.89 7.10 -27.35
N ASP A 629 5.03 6.62 -27.86
CA ASP A 629 5.38 5.20 -27.80
C ASP A 629 5.85 4.81 -26.40
N ILE A 630 5.37 3.67 -25.92
CA ILE A 630 5.59 3.17 -24.56
C ILE A 630 6.33 1.83 -24.65
N GLY A 631 7.41 1.69 -23.88
CA GLY A 631 8.17 0.44 -23.83
C GLY A 631 7.38 -0.72 -23.23
N ALA A 632 7.71 -1.97 -23.58
CA ALA A 632 6.94 -3.15 -23.16
C ALA A 632 6.81 -3.32 -21.62
N GLY A 633 7.79 -2.84 -20.85
CA GLY A 633 7.79 -2.83 -19.38
C GLY A 633 7.39 -1.49 -18.76
N THR A 634 6.85 -0.57 -19.56
CA THR A 634 6.55 0.81 -19.15
C THR A 634 5.04 1.02 -19.03
N LEU A 635 4.64 1.80 -18.03
CA LEU A 635 3.25 2.23 -17.82
C LEU A 635 3.10 3.73 -18.06
N VAL A 636 1.91 4.12 -18.50
CA VAL A 636 1.54 5.53 -18.61
C VAL A 636 1.10 6.05 -17.24
N PHE A 637 1.51 7.27 -16.95
CA PHE A 637 1.10 8.01 -15.77
C PHE A 637 0.68 9.43 -16.16
N SER A 638 -0.47 9.86 -15.65
CA SER A 638 -0.94 11.23 -15.81
C SER A 638 0.00 12.23 -15.10
N TYR A 639 0.59 13.16 -15.84
CA TYR A 639 1.57 14.12 -15.30
C TYR A 639 1.18 15.57 -15.61
N GLN A 640 0.66 16.28 -14.59
CA GLN A 640 0.45 17.74 -14.60
C GLN A 640 -0.21 18.31 -15.88
N HIS A 641 -1.41 17.82 -16.21
CA HIS A 641 -2.20 18.34 -17.33
C HIS A 641 -2.50 19.85 -17.20
N GLN A 642 -2.60 20.54 -18.33
CA GLN A 642 -2.96 21.95 -18.39
C GLN A 642 -4.16 22.12 -19.32
N VAL A 643 -5.26 22.63 -18.78
CA VAL A 643 -6.47 22.91 -19.56
C VAL A 643 -6.76 24.39 -19.46
N VAL A 644 -6.75 25.08 -20.60
CA VAL A 644 -7.13 26.48 -20.72
C VAL A 644 -8.49 26.55 -21.41
N VAL A 645 -9.44 27.23 -20.78
CA VAL A 645 -10.77 27.45 -21.34
C VAL A 645 -10.90 28.91 -21.73
N THR A 646 -11.14 29.17 -23.02
CA THR A 646 -11.36 30.49 -23.60
C THR A 646 -12.85 30.70 -23.87
N ALA A 647 -13.30 31.95 -23.81
CA ALA A 647 -14.62 32.29 -24.31
C ALA A 647 -14.56 32.41 -25.84
N PRO A 648 -15.58 31.92 -26.57
CA PRO A 648 -15.64 32.10 -28.01
C PRO A 648 -15.66 33.61 -28.35
N GLU A 649 -14.81 34.04 -29.28
CA GLU A 649 -14.83 35.43 -29.76
C GLU A 649 -16.20 35.75 -30.38
N PRO A 650 -16.79 36.92 -30.08
CA PRO A 650 -18.05 37.34 -30.70
C PRO A 650 -17.81 37.74 -32.15
N GLY A 651 -17.70 36.77 -33.06
CA GLY A 651 -17.58 37.07 -34.49
C GLY A 651 -16.89 36.02 -35.36
N ALA A 652 -17.36 34.77 -35.39
CA ALA A 652 -17.05 33.83 -36.48
C ALA A 652 -18.14 32.77 -36.63
N ARG A 653 -19.35 33.20 -37.00
CA ARG A 653 -20.29 32.36 -37.76
C ARG A 653 -20.39 32.96 -39.15
N GLY A 654 -19.61 32.42 -40.07
CA GLY A 654 -19.75 32.59 -41.52
C GLY A 654 -20.22 31.28 -42.11
#